data_AF-A0AB74JT70-F1
#
_entry.id   AF-A0AB74JT70-F1
#
_cell.length_a   1.000
_cell.length_b   1.000
_cell.length_c   1.000
_cell.angle_alpha   90.00
_cell.angle_beta   90.00
_cell.angle_gamma   90.00
#
_symmetry.space_group_name_H-M   'P 1'
#
loop_
_entity.id
_entity.type
_entity.pdbx_description
1 polymer ?
#
loop_
_entity_poly.entity_id
_entity_poly.type
_entity_poly.pdbx_seq_one_letter_code
_entity_poly.pdbx_strand_id
1 'polypeptide(L)'
;MPPVPYRTYVRDHPGSSKEEIENEPDWSTARHHIGYRDRHDRVPGLVHSGDDSDSEDSQESFLKEAQEESNELKHELQTHQLINFREAKEKQEVCTLVDYYLEKPQAHPNGWRYRLNESEDFVKNQQPWPANLKRQKQKEEKEKEEKEKKEQEEKQEQEHEWKDGDLNRRRHNDAYASSGGQDQPDDSDQKENKSDEKNKRDSQQVSHKDEQADTKGDKKPKSEYEKLREKYSVQEIALLRSLQQEKTIVESIKQNDGKMRSPWADLKPTDVIDDADRASPDNWIPRNSNMIRLTGKHPLNCEYPLADLFETGLITPNRLHYVRNHGPVPHLLWETHKLDIENGKCTFTMDDIASKFGSINIAVALACDGNRRKELNMVKRSKGFNWGAGAISNAFWKGALLADVLRAAGVDYPTNGSGKRRWVNFAGADQPSEGTYETCIPYEYAMDPVNDVLLAYEMNDVKLPPDHGHPLRIIIPGYVGGRQVKWLSKIWISEKENDSHYHIWDNRVLPSFVTEKDGEFAETLFRHPDTACNEQNLNSVIAKPAHGERIELSDVKKGHTYRIAGYAYDGGGHEVQRVEVSLDNGETWLYCIRQFPEAPVRHGHKYWTWIHWYIDVELGHLLRAPSITVRCFNVFKNTQPEVGSWNVMGMMNNGWYKVKPEIAQGDNNALEVLFRHPVEPGTSTGGWVQPSADEKIASAKQSSSTPQKQFTREEIEKHDKEDDCWIVVDGNVYDATSVLDWHPGGKATITNHAGKLSQETSESFESIHDGYAYKKLAECILGTVTDKAKAHIKKEAEDAAKAKAEASNKKTDFVLSMQQWYPVTLLKKKKLSEDTRCYTFSLGDKTKKLGLGTCQHLQIGFHMADKMLMRSYTPTQPIIGADTEDGTFDLVIKTYFPTDQQPGGALSNILDCMEEGEEVEIRGPTGDIKYIGDGKFQIFDQEERFENITLILGGSGITPGYQLIARVLATASDKTKIKVIDANKDEKSILLREDLGKFAQEHEDKFEICHILSHPSDDWKGEKGHVDEDKIKQFGYAPEKESGKKNAVFLCGPPAMIQKAAMPALRNWGYEEGKDMFGF
;
A
#
# COMPACT_ATOMS: atom_id res chain seq x y z
N MET A 1 -23.39 -14.11 -30.65
CA MET A 1 -22.20 -13.39 -31.12
C MET A 1 -22.66 -12.01 -31.58
N PRO A 2 -22.12 -10.90 -31.05
CA PRO A 2 -22.23 -9.63 -31.74
C PRO A 2 -21.33 -9.63 -32.99
N PRO A 3 -21.64 -8.84 -34.03
CA PRO A 3 -20.89 -8.83 -35.27
C PRO A 3 -19.54 -8.13 -35.07
N VAL A 4 -18.47 -8.80 -35.51
CA VAL A 4 -17.10 -8.26 -35.57
C VAL A 4 -17.10 -7.00 -36.46
N PRO A 5 -16.36 -5.92 -36.12
CA PRO A 5 -16.21 -4.77 -37.00
C PRO A 5 -15.62 -5.22 -38.33
N TYR A 6 -16.11 -4.63 -39.41
CA TYR A 6 -15.73 -4.85 -40.80
C TYR A 6 -14.19 -4.83 -40.97
N ARG A 7 -13.58 -6.01 -41.13
CA ARG A 7 -12.19 -6.15 -41.57
C ARG A 7 -12.09 -5.80 -43.05
N THR A 8 -11.31 -4.79 -43.38
CA THR A 8 -10.87 -4.49 -44.75
C THR A 8 -9.73 -5.44 -45.11
N TYR A 9 -9.84 -6.13 -46.24
CA TYR A 9 -8.79 -7.02 -46.76
C TYR A 9 -8.11 -6.35 -47.95
N VAL A 10 -6.77 -6.31 -47.94
CA VAL A 10 -5.99 -5.95 -49.12
C VAL A 10 -6.12 -7.10 -50.13
N ARG A 11 -6.54 -6.79 -51.36
CA ARG A 11 -6.53 -7.75 -52.47
C ARG A 11 -5.42 -7.36 -53.44
N ASP A 12 -4.72 -8.35 -53.97
CA ASP A 12 -3.78 -8.15 -55.07
C ASP A 12 -4.50 -7.54 -56.27
N HIS A 13 -4.08 -6.33 -56.65
CA HIS A 13 -4.42 -5.70 -57.91
C HIS A 13 -3.16 -5.72 -58.79
N PRO A 14 -3.22 -6.14 -60.06
CA PRO A 14 -2.09 -6.04 -60.96
C PRO A 14 -1.82 -4.54 -61.16
N GLY A 15 -0.71 -4.03 -60.63
CA GLY A 15 -0.39 -2.60 -60.68
C GLY A 15 -0.37 -2.04 -62.11
N SER A 16 -0.43 -0.70 -62.21
CA SER A 16 -0.39 0.01 -63.49
C SER A 16 0.89 -0.26 -64.28
N SER A 17 0.76 -0.35 -65.59
CA SER A 17 1.85 -0.58 -66.53
C SER A 17 2.81 0.62 -66.58
N LYS A 18 4.06 0.38 -67.00
CA LYS A 18 5.09 1.42 -67.12
C LYS A 18 4.68 2.57 -68.06
N GLU A 19 3.87 2.25 -69.07
CA GLU A 19 3.34 3.20 -70.05
C GLU A 19 2.24 4.11 -69.45
N GLU A 20 1.51 3.63 -68.43
CA GLU A 20 0.52 4.44 -67.70
C GLU A 20 1.19 5.41 -66.71
N ILE A 21 2.34 5.04 -66.15
CA ILE A 21 3.15 5.90 -65.27
C ILE A 21 3.83 7.02 -66.07
N GLU A 22 4.35 6.71 -67.25
CA GLU A 22 5.08 7.69 -68.09
C GLU A 22 4.15 8.73 -68.76
N ASN A 23 2.85 8.44 -68.87
CA ASN A 23 1.85 9.33 -69.49
C ASN A 23 0.98 10.08 -68.47
N GLU A 24 1.39 10.16 -67.20
CA GLU A 24 0.61 10.85 -66.17
C GLU A 24 0.59 12.38 -66.39
N PRO A 25 -0.58 13.04 -66.41
CA PRO A 25 -0.65 14.50 -66.51
C PRO A 25 -0.05 15.21 -65.28
N ASP A 26 0.41 16.45 -65.41
CA ASP A 26 0.89 17.25 -64.26
C ASP A 26 -0.31 17.73 -63.42
N TRP A 27 -0.48 17.10 -62.25
CA TRP A 27 -1.59 17.33 -61.31
C TRP A 27 -1.19 18.09 -60.04
N SER A 28 -0.32 19.11 -60.15
CA SER A 28 0.12 19.95 -59.03
C SER A 28 -0.99 20.60 -58.15
N THR A 29 -2.29 20.40 -58.45
CA THR A 29 -3.42 20.94 -57.68
C THR A 29 -4.50 19.94 -57.21
N ALA A 30 -4.37 18.61 -57.35
CA ALA A 30 -5.35 17.66 -56.79
C ALA A 30 -4.74 16.32 -56.33
N ARG A 31 -5.24 15.79 -55.19
CA ARG A 31 -4.81 14.50 -54.61
C ARG A 31 -5.38 13.34 -55.41
N HIS A 32 -4.52 12.47 -55.95
CA HIS A 32 -4.43 11.03 -55.70
C HIS A 32 -3.26 10.45 -56.52
N HIS A 33 -2.40 9.65 -55.88
CA HIS A 33 -1.25 8.99 -56.50
C HIS A 33 -1.67 7.69 -57.18
N ILE A 34 -1.32 7.48 -58.46
CA ILE A 34 -1.20 6.13 -59.02
C ILE A 34 0.21 5.64 -58.66
N GLY A 35 0.29 5.02 -57.49
CA GLY A 35 1.52 4.48 -56.91
C GLY A 35 1.22 4.05 -55.49
N TYR A 36 1.44 2.77 -55.19
CA TYR A 36 1.03 2.12 -53.94
C TYR A 36 1.77 2.60 -52.69
N ARG A 37 2.51 3.71 -52.75
CA ARG A 37 3.33 4.19 -51.65
C ARG A 37 3.36 5.72 -51.61
N ASP A 38 3.22 6.30 -50.41
CA ASP A 38 3.32 7.74 -50.20
C ASP A 38 4.79 8.23 -50.28
N ARG A 39 5.03 9.53 -50.08
CA ARG A 39 6.39 10.12 -50.11
C ARG A 39 7.36 9.57 -49.04
N HIS A 40 6.88 8.75 -48.11
CA HIS A 40 7.67 8.03 -47.12
C HIS A 40 7.69 6.52 -47.39
N ASP A 41 7.32 6.11 -48.60
CA ASP A 41 7.28 4.73 -49.06
C ASP A 41 6.20 3.83 -48.41
N ARG A 42 5.05 4.39 -47.98
CA ARG A 42 4.00 3.66 -47.21
C ARG A 42 2.70 3.42 -47.97
N VAL A 43 2.07 2.25 -47.76
CA VAL A 43 0.82 1.86 -48.45
C VAL A 43 -0.38 2.70 -47.97
N PRO A 44 -1.21 3.25 -48.87
CA PRO A 44 -2.39 4.02 -48.50
C PRO A 44 -3.39 3.20 -47.67
N GLY A 45 -3.67 3.63 -46.44
CA GLY A 45 -4.59 2.96 -45.51
C GLY A 45 -3.96 2.58 -44.17
N LEU A 46 -2.63 2.63 -44.07
CA LEU A 46 -1.86 2.38 -42.85
C LEU A 46 -1.39 3.72 -42.28
N VAL A 47 -1.72 4.01 -41.02
CA VAL A 47 -1.50 5.31 -40.35
C VAL A 47 -0.57 5.20 -39.15
N HIS A 48 -0.36 3.99 -38.60
CA HIS A 48 0.53 3.73 -37.47
C HIS A 48 1.63 2.71 -37.81
N SER A 49 2.75 2.78 -37.10
CA SER A 49 3.93 1.91 -37.30
C SER A 49 3.69 0.42 -37.00
N GLY A 50 2.58 0.07 -36.36
CA GLY A 50 2.18 -1.32 -36.07
C GLY A 50 1.33 -1.98 -37.16
N ASP A 51 0.87 -1.23 -38.15
CA ASP A 51 -0.09 -1.70 -39.16
C ASP A 51 0.51 -2.70 -40.17
N ASP A 52 1.85 -2.87 -40.18
CA ASP A 52 2.59 -3.80 -41.05
C ASP A 52 2.88 -5.19 -40.41
N SER A 53 2.46 -5.44 -39.16
CA SER A 53 2.99 -6.54 -38.32
C SER A 53 2.15 -7.82 -38.20
N ASP A 54 1.24 -8.08 -39.14
CA ASP A 54 0.15 -9.06 -39.02
C ASP A 54 0.49 -10.55 -39.32
N SER A 55 1.75 -10.98 -39.27
CA SER A 55 2.10 -12.42 -39.32
C SER A 55 2.60 -12.93 -37.97
N GLU A 56 2.16 -14.13 -37.55
CA GLU A 56 2.69 -14.78 -36.32
C GLU A 56 4.23 -14.87 -36.37
N ASP A 57 4.80 -15.09 -37.57
CA ASP A 57 6.25 -15.08 -37.82
C ASP A 57 6.89 -13.69 -37.59
N SER A 58 6.21 -12.59 -37.91
CA SER A 58 6.72 -11.22 -37.66
C SER A 58 6.64 -10.84 -36.19
N GLN A 59 5.62 -11.30 -35.47
CA GLN A 59 5.50 -11.05 -34.03
C GLN A 59 6.55 -11.84 -33.23
N GLU A 60 6.83 -13.09 -33.62
CA GLU A 60 7.87 -13.92 -32.97
C GLU A 60 9.29 -13.42 -33.29
N SER A 61 9.56 -12.98 -34.53
CA SER A 61 10.82 -12.32 -34.89
C SER A 61 11.04 -11.03 -34.12
N PHE A 62 10.00 -10.20 -33.99
CA PHE A 62 10.02 -8.93 -33.24
C PHE A 62 10.32 -9.14 -31.75
N LEU A 63 9.63 -10.10 -31.11
CA LEU A 63 9.87 -10.44 -29.70
C LEU A 63 11.31 -10.94 -29.47
N LYS A 64 11.90 -11.64 -30.44
CA LYS A 64 13.27 -12.15 -30.36
C LYS A 64 14.31 -11.04 -30.48
N GLU A 65 14.14 -10.13 -31.45
CA GLU A 65 15.05 -9.00 -31.69
C GLU A 65 15.12 -8.08 -30.46
N ALA A 66 13.98 -7.75 -29.86
CA ALA A 66 13.96 -6.92 -28.67
C ALA A 66 14.54 -7.58 -27.41
N GLN A 67 14.44 -8.90 -27.30
CA GLN A 67 15.08 -9.64 -26.21
C GLN A 67 16.60 -9.58 -26.33
N GLU A 68 17.13 -9.63 -27.56
CA GLU A 68 18.55 -9.46 -27.85
C GLU A 68 19.01 -8.03 -27.53
N GLU A 69 18.27 -7.01 -27.99
CA GLU A 69 18.53 -5.60 -27.67
C GLU A 69 18.47 -5.32 -26.15
N SER A 70 17.50 -5.90 -25.43
CA SER A 70 17.39 -5.80 -23.97
C SER A 70 18.61 -6.35 -23.23
N ASN A 71 19.15 -7.47 -23.72
CA ASN A 71 20.34 -8.07 -23.14
C ASN A 71 21.61 -7.25 -23.49
N GLU A 72 21.69 -6.71 -24.71
CA GLU A 72 22.77 -5.81 -25.13
C GLU A 72 22.74 -4.51 -24.31
N LEU A 73 21.57 -3.96 -24.05
CA LEU A 73 21.42 -2.73 -23.28
C LEU A 73 21.78 -2.89 -21.80
N LYS A 74 21.41 -4.04 -21.20
CA LYS A 74 21.90 -4.43 -19.86
C LYS A 74 23.42 -4.51 -19.83
N HIS A 75 24.03 -4.98 -20.93
CA HIS A 75 25.49 -5.02 -21.07
C HIS A 75 26.08 -3.60 -21.23
N GLU A 76 25.48 -2.73 -22.04
CA GLU A 76 25.91 -1.33 -22.20
C GLU A 76 25.84 -0.54 -20.88
N LEU A 77 24.78 -0.73 -20.08
CA LEU A 77 24.61 -0.13 -18.76
C LEU A 77 25.75 -0.54 -17.80
N GLN A 78 26.25 -1.77 -17.91
CA GLN A 78 27.43 -2.22 -17.16
C GLN A 78 28.73 -1.53 -17.62
N THR A 79 28.79 -1.05 -18.87
CA THR A 79 29.98 -0.42 -19.48
C THR A 79 30.09 1.10 -19.30
N HIS A 80 29.28 1.72 -18.44
CA HIS A 80 29.38 3.14 -18.00
C HIS A 80 29.16 4.21 -19.09
N GLN A 81 28.25 4.01 -20.06
CA GLN A 81 27.71 5.16 -20.81
C GLN A 81 26.70 5.93 -19.94
N LEU A 82 26.81 7.26 -19.91
CA LEU A 82 25.86 8.13 -19.20
C LEU A 82 24.48 7.95 -19.84
N ILE A 83 23.43 7.77 -19.03
CA ILE A 83 22.04 7.68 -19.50
C ILE A 83 21.20 8.78 -18.88
N ASN A 84 20.35 9.44 -19.66
CA ASN A 84 19.39 10.41 -19.14
C ASN A 84 17.96 9.81 -19.04
N PHE A 85 17.01 10.57 -18.49
CA PHE A 85 15.64 10.08 -18.28
C PHE A 85 14.88 9.73 -19.57
N ARG A 86 15.20 10.40 -20.69
CA ARG A 86 14.58 10.12 -21.99
C ARG A 86 15.13 8.82 -22.55
N GLU A 87 16.45 8.68 -22.55
CA GLU A 87 17.13 7.43 -22.95
C GLU A 87 16.69 6.26 -22.05
N ALA A 88 16.52 6.46 -20.74
CA ALA A 88 16.03 5.41 -19.86
C ALA A 88 14.60 4.95 -20.24
N LYS A 89 13.69 5.88 -20.55
CA LYS A 89 12.33 5.54 -21.01
C LYS A 89 12.37 4.87 -22.39
N GLU A 90 13.03 5.49 -23.36
CA GLU A 90 13.15 5.00 -24.75
C GLU A 90 13.80 3.61 -24.78
N LYS A 91 14.92 3.43 -24.07
CA LYS A 91 15.60 2.14 -24.01
C LYS A 91 14.73 1.09 -23.31
N GLN A 92 14.03 1.45 -22.23
CA GLN A 92 13.10 0.51 -21.60
C GLN A 92 11.96 0.13 -22.56
N GLU A 93 11.36 1.08 -23.26
CA GLU A 93 10.29 0.84 -24.25
C GLU A 93 10.74 -0.02 -25.42
N VAL A 94 12.01 0.10 -25.83
CA VAL A 94 12.64 -0.79 -26.83
C VAL A 94 12.88 -2.18 -26.23
N CYS A 95 13.37 -2.26 -24.99
CA CYS A 95 13.65 -3.52 -24.28
C CYS A 95 12.39 -4.27 -23.79
N THR A 96 11.29 -3.56 -23.57
CA THR A 96 9.98 -4.09 -23.14
C THR A 96 8.95 -4.05 -24.26
N LEU A 97 9.34 -3.59 -25.46
CA LEU A 97 8.53 -3.51 -26.68
C LEU A 97 7.17 -2.86 -26.48
N VAL A 98 7.08 -1.53 -26.65
CA VAL A 98 5.82 -0.78 -26.55
C VAL A 98 5.25 -0.82 -25.12
N ASP A 99 4.45 0.17 -24.74
CA ASP A 99 3.62 0.02 -23.54
C ASP A 99 2.54 -1.05 -23.82
N TYR A 100 2.89 -2.33 -23.66
CA TYR A 100 2.00 -3.47 -23.92
C TYR A 100 0.67 -3.37 -23.18
N TYR A 101 0.62 -2.62 -22.07
CA TYR A 101 -0.62 -2.35 -21.38
C TYR A 101 -1.62 -1.59 -22.27
N LEU A 102 -1.17 -0.65 -23.11
CA LEU A 102 -2.03 0.07 -24.04
C LEU A 102 -2.46 -0.81 -25.22
N GLU A 103 -1.59 -1.71 -25.69
CA GLU A 103 -1.91 -2.60 -26.82
C GLU A 103 -2.78 -3.80 -26.43
N LYS A 104 -2.50 -4.41 -25.26
CA LYS A 104 -3.17 -5.61 -24.73
C LYS A 104 -3.63 -5.42 -23.28
N PRO A 105 -4.47 -4.42 -22.98
CA PRO A 105 -4.93 -4.15 -21.61
C PRO A 105 -5.62 -5.37 -20.95
N GLN A 106 -6.24 -6.24 -21.75
CA GLN A 106 -6.87 -7.49 -21.28
C GLN A 106 -5.89 -8.55 -20.73
N ALA A 107 -4.59 -8.44 -21.05
CA ALA A 107 -3.56 -9.36 -20.57
C ALA A 107 -3.07 -8.99 -19.16
N HIS A 108 -3.26 -7.73 -18.76
CA HIS A 108 -2.82 -7.18 -17.48
C HIS A 108 -3.96 -7.11 -16.46
N PRO A 109 -3.64 -7.11 -15.16
CA PRO A 109 -4.64 -6.89 -14.13
C PRO A 109 -5.11 -5.43 -14.15
N ASN A 110 -6.35 -5.22 -13.73
CA ASN A 110 -6.87 -3.87 -13.52
C ASN A 110 -5.95 -3.10 -12.55
N GLY A 111 -5.71 -1.82 -12.86
CA GLY A 111 -4.83 -0.97 -12.05
C GLY A 111 -3.33 -1.22 -12.29
N TRP A 112 -2.95 -1.91 -13.37
CA TRP A 112 -1.55 -2.00 -13.79
C TRP A 112 -0.98 -0.61 -14.07
N ARG A 113 0.31 -0.44 -13.78
CA ARG A 113 1.03 0.82 -13.96
C ARG A 113 2.36 0.58 -14.63
N TYR A 114 2.68 1.45 -15.57
CA TYR A 114 4.02 1.53 -16.11
C TYR A 114 4.99 2.01 -15.01
N ARG A 115 6.15 1.36 -14.92
CA ARG A 115 7.20 1.66 -13.95
C ARG A 115 8.53 1.76 -14.67
N LEU A 116 9.27 2.84 -14.45
CA LEU A 116 10.65 2.93 -14.93
C LEU A 116 11.56 2.05 -14.04
N ASN A 117 12.40 1.22 -14.66
CA ASN A 117 13.31 0.30 -13.98
C ASN A 117 14.50 0.99 -13.31
N GLU A 118 14.71 2.28 -13.59
CA GLU A 118 15.76 3.09 -12.98
C GLU A 118 15.23 3.98 -11.86
N SER A 119 16.10 4.38 -10.93
CA SER A 119 15.78 5.35 -9.88
C SER A 119 16.19 6.77 -10.27
N GLU A 120 15.51 7.78 -9.70
CA GLU A 120 15.89 9.19 -9.92
C GLU A 120 17.32 9.45 -9.42
N ASP A 121 17.71 8.84 -8.31
CA ASP A 121 19.01 9.04 -7.67
C ASP A 121 20.15 8.43 -8.50
N PHE A 122 19.94 7.23 -9.06
CA PHE A 122 20.90 6.59 -9.95
C PHE A 122 21.26 7.51 -11.12
N VAL A 123 20.24 7.96 -11.86
CA VAL A 123 20.41 8.83 -13.04
C VAL A 123 21.01 10.19 -12.67
N LYS A 124 20.56 10.81 -11.57
CA LYS A 124 20.98 12.18 -11.22
C LYS A 124 22.28 12.29 -10.46
N ASN A 125 22.55 11.40 -9.53
CA ASN A 125 23.57 11.59 -8.51
C ASN A 125 24.66 10.52 -8.54
N GLN A 126 24.33 9.27 -8.93
CA GLN A 126 25.30 8.17 -8.91
C GLN A 126 26.12 8.09 -10.19
N GLN A 127 25.52 8.40 -11.35
CA GLN A 127 26.25 8.39 -12.61
C GLN A 127 27.32 9.49 -12.67
N PRO A 128 28.45 9.25 -13.37
CA PRO A 128 29.61 10.14 -13.41
C PRO A 128 29.41 11.35 -14.35
N TRP A 129 28.26 12.03 -14.26
CA TRP A 129 28.01 13.27 -14.98
C TRP A 129 29.08 14.32 -14.62
N PRO A 130 29.55 15.15 -15.57
CA PRO A 130 30.54 16.19 -15.28
C PRO A 130 30.14 17.12 -14.11
N ALA A 131 28.84 17.43 -13.97
CA ALA A 131 28.32 18.17 -12.83
C ALA A 131 28.47 17.43 -11.49
N ASN A 132 28.31 16.11 -11.48
CA ASN A 132 28.48 15.26 -10.29
C ASN A 132 29.94 15.17 -9.89
N LEU A 133 30.83 14.92 -10.85
CA LEU A 133 32.27 14.89 -10.63
C LEU A 133 32.80 16.23 -10.09
N LYS A 134 32.29 17.35 -10.64
CA LYS A 134 32.65 18.69 -10.15
C LYS A 134 32.17 18.92 -8.72
N ARG A 135 30.94 18.51 -8.40
CA ARG A 135 30.35 18.62 -7.06
C ARG A 135 31.07 17.74 -6.04
N GLN A 136 31.47 16.53 -6.42
CA GLN A 136 32.31 15.65 -5.60
C GLN A 136 33.67 16.29 -5.32
N LYS A 137 34.38 16.79 -6.35
CA LYS A 137 35.64 17.52 -6.17
C LYS A 137 35.50 18.73 -5.26
N GLN A 138 34.44 19.53 -5.41
CA GLN A 138 34.18 20.67 -4.52
C GLN A 138 33.88 20.25 -3.08
N LYS A 139 33.22 19.09 -2.88
CA LYS A 139 32.98 18.52 -1.55
C LYS A 139 34.31 18.05 -0.93
N GLU A 140 35.14 17.33 -1.69
CA GLU A 140 36.47 16.90 -1.27
C GLU A 140 37.41 18.08 -0.94
N GLU A 141 37.37 19.15 -1.74
CA GLU A 141 38.11 20.39 -1.49
C GLU A 141 37.63 21.09 -0.21
N LYS A 142 36.31 21.19 0.00
CA LYS A 142 35.75 21.73 1.26
C LYS A 142 36.10 20.88 2.47
N GLU A 143 36.02 19.56 2.36
CA GLU A 143 36.40 18.65 3.45
C GLU A 143 37.90 18.73 3.77
N LYS A 144 38.74 18.97 2.75
CA LYS A 144 40.17 19.29 2.94
C LYS A 144 40.36 20.63 3.64
N GLU A 145 39.68 21.69 3.20
CA GLU A 145 39.74 23.01 3.83
C GLU A 145 39.25 22.98 5.29
N GLU A 146 38.20 22.19 5.59
CA GLU A 146 37.70 22.01 6.95
C GLU A 146 38.66 21.19 7.82
N LYS A 147 39.32 20.15 7.27
CA LYS A 147 40.40 19.43 7.96
C LYS A 147 41.60 20.33 8.22
N GLU A 148 42.03 21.13 7.26
CA GLU A 148 43.13 22.08 7.42
C GLU A 148 42.81 23.17 8.45
N LYS A 149 41.55 23.65 8.49
CA LYS A 149 41.09 24.57 9.54
C LYS A 149 41.10 23.93 10.92
N LYS A 150 40.61 22.69 11.05
CA LYS A 150 40.69 21.95 12.33
C LYS A 150 42.13 21.71 12.79
N GLU A 151 43.03 21.37 11.88
CA GLU A 151 44.46 21.24 12.19
C GLU A 151 45.13 22.58 12.55
N GLN A 152 44.64 23.71 12.03
CA GLN A 152 45.09 25.05 12.42
C GLN A 152 44.52 25.50 13.77
N GLU A 153 43.28 25.16 14.07
CA GLU A 153 42.64 25.41 15.38
C GLU A 153 43.30 24.58 16.50
N GLU A 154 43.60 23.29 16.25
CA GLU A 154 44.35 22.45 17.20
C GLU A 154 45.80 22.92 17.41
N LYS A 155 46.44 23.51 16.37
CA LYS A 155 47.76 24.15 16.51
C LYS A 155 47.71 25.47 17.28
N GLN A 156 46.62 26.24 17.18
CA GLN A 156 46.41 27.45 17.97
C GLN A 156 46.09 27.15 19.44
N GLU A 157 45.35 26.08 19.73
CA GLU A 157 45.11 25.62 21.11
C GLU A 157 46.40 25.08 21.77
N GLN A 158 47.26 24.37 21.03
CA GLN A 158 48.57 23.94 21.54
C GLN A 158 49.58 25.08 21.73
N GLU A 159 49.49 26.17 20.96
CA GLU A 159 50.30 27.39 21.19
C GLU A 159 49.78 28.24 22.37
N HIS A 160 48.49 28.16 22.69
CA HIS A 160 47.91 28.88 23.83
C HIS A 160 48.12 28.19 25.19
N GLU A 161 48.41 26.87 25.22
CA GLU A 161 48.65 26.13 26.47
C GLU A 161 50.08 26.26 27.05
N TRP A 162 51.01 26.96 26.39
CA TRP A 162 52.37 27.17 26.90
C TRP A 162 52.59 28.48 27.68
N LYS A 163 51.52 29.25 27.91
CA LYS A 163 51.56 30.50 28.71
C LYS A 163 50.34 30.63 29.61
N ASP A 164 50.29 29.84 30.67
CA ASP A 164 49.83 30.30 32.00
C ASP A 164 49.88 29.12 32.98
N GLY A 165 51.12 28.71 33.28
CA GLY A 165 51.42 27.87 34.42
C GLY A 165 51.85 28.72 35.61
N ASP A 166 50.94 29.49 36.22
CA ASP A 166 51.04 29.80 37.66
C ASP A 166 49.76 30.45 38.21
N LEU A 167 49.48 30.14 39.48
CA LEU A 167 48.56 30.81 40.43
C LEU A 167 47.20 30.16 40.76
N ASN A 168 47.23 29.58 41.99
CA ASN A 168 46.18 29.44 43.00
C ASN A 168 45.13 28.33 42.77
N ARG A 169 45.17 27.18 43.47
CA ARG A 169 45.52 26.85 44.88
C ARG A 169 44.77 27.69 45.94
N ARG A 170 43.77 27.01 46.54
CA ARG A 170 43.17 27.11 47.90
C ARG A 170 41.92 28.01 48.07
N ARG A 171 40.78 27.36 48.36
CA ARG A 171 40.03 27.32 49.66
C ARG A 171 38.74 26.49 49.46
N HIS A 172 38.58 25.29 50.03
CA HIS A 172 38.07 24.96 51.39
C HIS A 172 36.77 25.70 51.74
N ASN A 173 35.59 25.05 51.70
CA ASN A 173 34.99 24.12 52.69
C ASN A 173 34.71 24.75 54.06
N ASP A 174 33.42 24.84 54.41
CA ASP A 174 32.78 24.46 55.69
C ASP A 174 31.25 24.51 55.46
N ALA A 175 30.50 23.40 55.50
CA ALA A 175 30.12 22.52 56.62
C ALA A 175 28.83 22.98 57.32
N TYR A 176 27.85 22.07 57.47
CA TYR A 176 26.83 21.89 58.52
C TYR A 176 25.78 20.91 57.93
N ALA A 177 25.81 19.59 58.12
CA ALA A 177 25.86 18.72 59.31
C ALA A 177 24.54 18.64 60.12
N SER A 178 23.94 17.44 59.99
CA SER A 178 23.33 16.60 61.05
C SER A 178 21.94 16.93 61.64
N SER A 179 21.02 15.98 61.41
CA SER A 179 20.20 15.21 62.37
C SER A 179 19.41 15.90 63.51
N GLY A 180 18.13 15.53 63.60
CA GLY A 180 17.26 15.62 64.79
C GLY A 180 15.80 15.86 64.35
N GLY A 181 14.76 15.13 64.77
CA GLY A 181 14.62 14.18 65.87
C GLY A 181 13.39 13.28 65.71
N GLN A 182 13.27 12.35 66.66
CA GLN A 182 12.11 11.50 66.96
C GLN A 182 11.24 12.17 68.03
N ASP A 183 9.96 11.75 68.10
CA ASP A 183 9.02 11.69 69.26
C ASP A 183 7.60 11.77 68.67
N GLN A 184 6.53 11.09 69.10
CA GLN A 184 6.21 9.95 69.97
C GLN A 184 4.72 9.59 69.65
N PRO A 185 4.19 8.46 70.15
CA PRO A 185 2.83 7.94 69.92
C PRO A 185 1.85 8.28 71.07
N ASP A 186 0.54 8.06 70.86
CA ASP A 186 -0.46 7.58 71.85
C ASP A 186 -1.87 7.60 71.20
N ASP A 187 -2.55 6.45 71.10
CA ASP A 187 -3.49 5.83 72.06
C ASP A 187 -4.93 6.35 71.82
N SER A 188 -5.83 5.53 71.25
CA SER A 188 -6.85 4.71 71.95
C SER A 188 -7.81 5.59 72.80
N ASP A 189 -9.11 5.39 72.87
CA ASP A 189 -9.85 4.14 72.89
C ASP A 189 -11.36 4.50 72.91
N GLN A 190 -12.19 3.65 72.28
CA GLN A 190 -13.45 3.08 72.82
C GLN A 190 -14.61 4.01 73.23
N LYS A 191 -15.89 3.62 73.31
CA LYS A 191 -16.72 2.40 73.21
C LYS A 191 -18.17 2.96 73.24
N GLU A 192 -19.26 2.29 72.89
CA GLU A 192 -19.84 1.08 73.50
C GLU A 192 -21.13 0.77 72.69
N ASN A 193 -21.29 -0.43 72.14
CA ASN A 193 -22.15 -1.54 72.61
C ASN A 193 -23.66 -1.25 72.60
N LYS A 194 -24.47 -1.98 71.82
CA LYS A 194 -25.14 -3.30 72.11
C LYS A 194 -26.65 -3.03 71.87
N SER A 195 -27.52 -3.92 71.41
CA SER A 195 -27.68 -5.38 71.51
C SER A 195 -28.92 -5.78 70.68
N ASP A 196 -28.92 -7.02 70.16
CA ASP A 196 -30.01 -8.05 70.20
C ASP A 196 -31.45 -7.68 69.72
N GLU A 197 -32.29 -8.53 69.12
CA GLU A 197 -32.29 -9.93 68.73
C GLU A 197 -33.51 -10.18 67.80
N LYS A 198 -33.39 -11.20 66.93
CA LYS A 198 -34.41 -12.13 66.37
C LYS A 198 -35.91 -11.93 66.70
N ASN A 199 -36.82 -12.12 65.73
CA ASN A 199 -37.40 -13.44 65.39
C ASN A 199 -38.51 -13.39 64.31
N LYS A 200 -38.64 -14.54 63.64
CA LYS A 200 -39.60 -14.94 62.57
C LYS A 200 -41.05 -15.13 63.05
N ARG A 201 -42.01 -15.06 62.09
CA ARG A 201 -42.98 -16.12 61.67
C ARG A 201 -44.13 -15.51 60.85
N ASP A 202 -44.31 -15.92 59.60
CA ASP A 202 -45.29 -16.91 59.06
C ASP A 202 -46.71 -16.37 58.81
N SER A 203 -47.19 -16.55 57.56
CA SER A 203 -48.38 -17.34 57.19
C SER A 203 -49.24 -16.72 56.06
N GLN A 204 -49.24 -17.42 54.92
CA GLN A 204 -50.36 -17.92 54.10
C GLN A 204 -51.59 -17.07 53.70
N GLN A 205 -51.82 -17.12 52.36
CA GLN A 205 -53.07 -17.44 51.62
C GLN A 205 -54.13 -16.37 51.26
N VAL A 206 -54.84 -16.71 50.16
CA VAL A 206 -56.21 -16.34 49.69
C VAL A 206 -56.24 -15.26 48.57
N SER A 207 -56.35 -15.63 47.28
CA SER A 207 -57.54 -15.79 46.37
C SER A 207 -58.28 -14.50 45.99
N HIS A 208 -58.56 -14.21 44.71
CA HIS A 208 -59.79 -14.53 43.95
C HIS A 208 -59.59 -14.10 42.47
N LYS A 209 -59.87 -14.92 41.43
CA LYS A 209 -61.13 -15.18 40.68
C LYS A 209 -61.65 -14.03 39.80
N ASP A 210 -61.89 -14.33 38.52
CA ASP A 210 -63.19 -14.28 37.78
C ASP A 210 -62.99 -14.98 36.41
N GLU A 211 -63.64 -16.13 36.12
CA GLU A 211 -64.96 -16.37 35.45
C GLU A 211 -64.93 -16.14 33.92
N GLN A 212 -65.57 -16.90 32.99
CA GLN A 212 -66.29 -18.17 32.82
C GLN A 212 -66.43 -18.33 31.27
N ALA A 213 -65.91 -19.37 30.61
CA ALA A 213 -66.56 -20.61 30.12
C ALA A 213 -67.83 -20.48 29.23
N ASP A 214 -67.69 -20.89 27.95
CA ASP A 214 -68.54 -21.78 27.10
C ASP A 214 -68.41 -21.39 25.60
N THR A 215 -68.30 -22.23 24.57
CA THR A 215 -68.76 -23.61 24.29
C THR A 215 -67.99 -24.24 23.11
N LYS A 216 -68.07 -25.58 23.04
CA LYS A 216 -67.55 -26.59 22.10
C LYS A 216 -67.38 -26.24 20.60
N GLY A 217 -66.33 -26.80 19.98
CA GLY A 217 -66.28 -27.10 18.54
C GLY A 217 -64.87 -27.44 18.00
N ASP A 218 -64.66 -28.70 17.61
CA ASP A 218 -63.53 -29.25 16.82
C ASP A 218 -62.08 -28.93 17.26
N LYS A 219 -61.40 -29.94 17.84
CA LYS A 219 -59.93 -29.97 17.90
C LYS A 219 -59.41 -30.10 16.47
N LYS A 220 -59.09 -28.97 15.82
CA LYS A 220 -58.21 -28.95 14.64
C LYS A 220 -56.98 -29.84 14.94
N PRO A 221 -56.54 -30.69 14.00
CA PRO A 221 -55.33 -31.45 14.20
C PRO A 221 -54.19 -30.48 14.53
N LYS A 222 -53.54 -30.67 15.68
CA LYS A 222 -52.43 -29.82 16.12
C LYS A 222 -51.43 -29.71 14.98
N SER A 223 -51.01 -28.49 14.64
CA SER A 223 -49.99 -28.28 13.62
C SER A 223 -48.71 -29.03 14.01
N GLU A 224 -47.87 -29.37 13.04
CA GLU A 224 -46.59 -30.02 13.32
C GLU A 224 -45.76 -29.22 14.34
N TYR A 225 -45.79 -27.89 14.24
CA TYR A 225 -45.16 -26.99 15.20
C TYR A 225 -45.75 -27.08 16.62
N GLU A 226 -47.09 -27.17 16.74
CA GLU A 226 -47.77 -27.35 18.03
C GLU A 226 -47.43 -28.70 18.69
N LYS A 227 -47.25 -29.76 17.89
CA LYS A 227 -46.81 -31.07 18.38
C LYS A 227 -45.35 -31.04 18.86
N LEU A 228 -44.48 -30.32 18.15
CA LEU A 228 -43.07 -30.16 18.54
C LEU A 228 -42.93 -29.31 19.81
N ARG A 229 -43.77 -28.27 19.97
CA ARG A 229 -43.81 -27.40 21.16
C ARG A 229 -44.16 -28.12 22.46
N GLU A 230 -44.74 -29.32 22.39
CA GLU A 230 -45.00 -30.17 23.57
C GLU A 230 -43.73 -30.86 24.08
N LYS A 231 -42.69 -30.98 23.25
CA LYS A 231 -41.45 -31.71 23.57
C LYS A 231 -40.21 -30.81 23.62
N TYR A 232 -40.21 -29.73 22.85
CA TYR A 232 -39.05 -28.89 22.61
C TYR A 232 -39.41 -27.41 22.79
N SER A 233 -38.46 -26.63 23.29
CA SER A 233 -38.49 -25.17 23.30
C SER A 233 -38.49 -24.59 21.88
N VAL A 234 -38.76 -23.28 21.72
CA VAL A 234 -38.71 -22.62 20.39
C VAL A 234 -37.33 -22.75 19.77
N GLN A 235 -36.31 -22.59 20.60
CA GLN A 235 -34.92 -22.60 20.24
C GLN A 235 -34.50 -24.00 19.77
N GLU A 236 -34.90 -25.04 20.49
CA GLU A 236 -34.67 -26.43 20.07
C GLU A 236 -35.41 -26.79 18.78
N ILE A 237 -36.63 -26.26 18.57
CA ILE A 237 -37.36 -26.44 17.31
C ILE A 237 -36.66 -25.72 16.15
N ALA A 238 -36.13 -24.51 16.37
CA ALA A 238 -35.38 -23.76 15.37
C ALA A 238 -34.07 -24.49 15.00
N LEU A 239 -33.34 -25.00 16.00
CA LEU A 239 -32.15 -25.81 15.79
C LEU A 239 -32.50 -27.11 15.03
N LEU A 240 -33.56 -27.81 15.43
CA LEU A 240 -34.02 -29.02 14.74
C LEU A 240 -34.32 -28.77 13.26
N ARG A 241 -35.00 -27.66 12.95
CA ARG A 241 -35.29 -27.28 11.56
C ARG A 241 -34.02 -26.95 10.79
N SER A 242 -33.09 -26.20 11.38
CA SER A 242 -31.80 -25.90 10.75
C SER A 242 -30.98 -27.17 10.50
N LEU A 243 -30.99 -28.13 11.44
CA LEU A 243 -30.33 -29.43 11.27
C LEU A 243 -30.98 -30.27 10.15
N GLN A 244 -32.31 -30.26 10.06
CA GLN A 244 -33.03 -30.92 8.96
C GLN A 244 -32.70 -30.29 7.61
N GLN A 245 -32.56 -28.96 7.57
CA GLN A 245 -32.15 -28.22 6.37
C GLN A 245 -30.70 -28.53 6.00
N GLU A 246 -29.75 -28.46 6.95
CA GLU A 246 -28.35 -28.82 6.72
C GLU A 246 -28.23 -30.26 6.23
N LYS A 247 -28.95 -31.20 6.86
CA LYS A 247 -29.00 -32.60 6.41
C LYS A 247 -29.41 -32.69 4.94
N THR A 248 -30.47 -31.98 4.55
CA THR A 248 -30.93 -31.95 3.16
C THR A 248 -29.89 -31.35 2.21
N ILE A 249 -29.18 -30.31 2.64
CA ILE A 249 -28.07 -29.70 1.89
C ILE A 249 -26.94 -30.70 1.71
N VAL A 250 -26.49 -31.35 2.79
CA VAL A 250 -25.41 -32.35 2.77
C VAL A 250 -25.76 -33.53 1.87
N GLU A 251 -27.00 -34.03 1.93
CA GLU A 251 -27.50 -35.09 1.06
C GLU A 251 -27.61 -34.67 -0.42
N SER A 252 -27.59 -33.36 -0.71
CA SER A 252 -27.71 -32.80 -2.06
C SER A 252 -26.46 -32.04 -2.54
N ILE A 253 -25.32 -32.17 -1.84
CA ILE A 253 -24.05 -31.57 -2.24
C ILE A 253 -23.70 -31.99 -3.67
N LYS A 254 -23.39 -31.00 -4.50
CA LYS A 254 -23.03 -31.20 -5.90
C LYS A 254 -21.52 -31.30 -6.06
N GLN A 255 -21.11 -32.15 -6.99
CA GLN A 255 -19.74 -32.17 -7.48
C GLN A 255 -19.47 -30.94 -8.36
N ASN A 256 -18.34 -30.30 -8.14
CA ASN A 256 -17.82 -29.21 -8.92
C ASN A 256 -17.11 -29.77 -10.18
N ASP A 257 -17.50 -29.30 -11.35
CA ASP A 257 -16.96 -29.74 -12.64
C ASP A 257 -15.71 -28.97 -13.09
N GLY A 258 -15.26 -27.99 -12.30
CA GLY A 258 -14.13 -27.12 -12.62
C GLY A 258 -14.49 -25.98 -13.57
N LYS A 259 -15.77 -25.62 -13.75
CA LYS A 259 -16.22 -24.54 -14.67
C LYS A 259 -17.06 -23.49 -13.96
N MET A 260 -16.91 -23.40 -12.65
CA MET A 260 -17.63 -22.43 -11.82
C MET A 260 -17.22 -20.99 -12.15
N ARG A 261 -18.00 -20.02 -11.69
CA ARG A 261 -17.68 -18.58 -11.77
C ARG A 261 -17.73 -17.94 -10.39
N SER A 262 -16.89 -16.93 -10.21
CA SER A 262 -16.81 -16.12 -9.02
C SER A 262 -18.01 -15.18 -8.91
N PRO A 263 -18.57 -14.97 -7.70
CA PRO A 263 -19.55 -13.92 -7.46
C PRO A 263 -18.95 -12.51 -7.62
N TRP A 264 -17.63 -12.39 -7.74
CA TRP A 264 -16.91 -11.12 -7.84
C TRP A 264 -16.41 -10.78 -9.25
N ALA A 265 -16.72 -11.60 -10.27
CA ALA A 265 -16.22 -11.44 -11.63
C ALA A 265 -16.46 -10.04 -12.23
N ASP A 266 -17.60 -9.42 -11.89
CA ASP A 266 -18.01 -8.12 -12.45
C ASP A 266 -17.62 -6.91 -11.59
N LEU A 267 -16.97 -7.11 -10.44
CA LEU A 267 -16.57 -6.00 -9.58
C LEU A 267 -15.28 -5.35 -10.08
N LYS A 268 -15.35 -4.05 -10.36
CA LYS A 268 -14.16 -3.24 -10.62
C LYS A 268 -13.34 -3.09 -9.33
N PRO A 269 -12.03 -3.43 -9.35
CA PRO A 269 -11.16 -3.25 -8.20
C PRO A 269 -10.88 -1.77 -7.91
N THR A 270 -10.14 -1.52 -6.83
CA THR A 270 -9.68 -0.18 -6.46
C THR A 270 -8.47 0.17 -7.34
N ASP A 271 -8.54 1.28 -8.05
CA ASP A 271 -7.47 1.74 -8.96
C ASP A 271 -6.59 2.84 -8.32
N VAL A 272 -6.61 2.95 -6.98
CA VAL A 272 -5.98 4.03 -6.20
C VAL A 272 -4.75 3.50 -5.47
N ILE A 273 -3.63 4.23 -5.55
CA ILE A 273 -2.42 3.93 -4.80
C ILE A 273 -2.54 4.48 -3.37
N ASP A 274 -2.22 3.62 -2.40
CA ASP A 274 -2.16 4.00 -0.99
C ASP A 274 -0.88 4.80 -0.71
N ASP A 275 -1.00 5.92 0.01
CA ASP A 275 0.12 6.78 0.37
C ASP A 275 1.27 6.05 1.09
N ALA A 276 0.98 4.95 1.78
CA ALA A 276 1.99 4.14 2.45
C ALA A 276 2.92 3.39 1.48
N ASP A 277 2.48 3.13 0.24
CA ASP A 277 3.26 2.38 -0.75
C ASP A 277 4.16 3.30 -1.61
N ARG A 278 3.94 4.62 -1.60
CA ARG A 278 4.63 5.59 -2.49
C ARG A 278 6.16 5.55 -2.43
N ALA A 279 6.71 5.21 -1.27
CA ALA A 279 8.15 5.20 -1.01
C ALA A 279 8.69 3.76 -0.92
N SER A 280 8.02 2.83 -1.59
CA SER A 280 8.41 1.43 -1.68
C SER A 280 8.62 1.01 -3.14
N PRO A 281 9.33 -0.10 -3.38
CA PRO A 281 9.43 -0.71 -4.71
C PRO A 281 8.07 -1.10 -5.30
N ASP A 282 7.05 -1.25 -4.46
CA ASP A 282 5.68 -1.64 -4.83
C ASP A 282 4.76 -0.41 -5.07
N ASN A 283 5.33 0.79 -5.27
CA ASN A 283 4.59 2.05 -5.43
C ASN A 283 3.62 2.14 -6.63
N TRP A 284 3.55 1.07 -7.42
CA TRP A 284 2.77 0.92 -8.64
C TRP A 284 1.56 -0.01 -8.46
N ILE A 285 1.37 -0.59 -7.26
CA ILE A 285 0.31 -1.56 -6.97
C ILE A 285 -0.82 -0.89 -6.17
N PRO A 286 -2.05 -0.83 -6.71
CA PRO A 286 -3.21 -0.35 -5.96
C PRO A 286 -3.58 -1.32 -4.84
N ARG A 287 -3.72 -0.80 -3.62
CA ARG A 287 -4.03 -1.60 -2.43
C ARG A 287 -5.08 -0.92 -1.56
N ASN A 288 -5.84 -1.73 -0.82
CA ASN A 288 -6.93 -1.24 0.01
C ASN A 288 -6.40 -0.63 1.32
N SER A 289 -6.67 0.66 1.56
CA SER A 289 -6.21 1.39 2.74
C SER A 289 -6.69 0.84 4.09
N ASN A 290 -7.74 0.02 4.10
CA ASN A 290 -8.25 -0.60 5.33
C ASN A 290 -7.50 -1.89 5.72
N MET A 291 -6.48 -2.30 4.96
CA MET A 291 -5.64 -3.44 5.33
C MET A 291 -4.86 -3.16 6.63
N ILE A 292 -4.62 -4.22 7.39
CA ILE A 292 -3.78 -4.19 8.59
C ILE A 292 -2.40 -4.69 8.17
N ARG A 293 -1.43 -3.77 8.06
CA ARG A 293 -0.04 -4.11 7.73
C ARG A 293 0.66 -4.71 8.95
N LEU A 294 1.34 -5.82 8.73
CA LEU A 294 1.94 -6.66 9.77
C LEU A 294 3.46 -6.66 9.75
N THR A 295 4.07 -5.91 8.84
CA THR A 295 5.52 -5.80 8.60
C THR A 295 5.87 -4.38 8.13
N GLY A 296 5.24 -3.36 8.72
CA GLY A 296 5.37 -1.97 8.28
C GLY A 296 4.91 -1.75 6.84
N LYS A 297 5.57 -0.83 6.11
CA LYS A 297 5.24 -0.50 4.71
C LYS A 297 5.64 -1.61 3.74
N HIS A 298 6.81 -2.21 3.97
CA HIS A 298 7.43 -3.14 3.03
C HIS A 298 8.42 -4.09 3.75
N PRO A 299 8.51 -5.37 3.37
CA PRO A 299 7.68 -6.07 2.37
C PRO A 299 6.23 -6.16 2.84
N LEU A 300 5.26 -6.18 1.92
CA LEU A 300 3.86 -6.21 2.33
C LEU A 300 3.48 -7.58 2.91
N ASN A 301 3.11 -7.58 4.19
CA ASN A 301 2.32 -8.64 4.80
C ASN A 301 1.10 -8.00 5.45
N CYS A 302 -0.09 -8.43 5.07
CA CYS A 302 -1.32 -7.85 5.61
C CYS A 302 -2.45 -8.87 5.72
N GLU A 303 -3.31 -8.62 6.70
CA GLU A 303 -4.65 -9.19 6.81
C GLU A 303 -5.69 -8.07 6.90
N TYR A 304 -6.96 -8.43 6.95
CA TYR A 304 -8.07 -7.50 7.11
C TYR A 304 -8.76 -7.71 8.46
N PRO A 305 -9.51 -6.71 8.96
CA PRO A 305 -10.37 -6.91 10.11
C PRO A 305 -11.22 -8.17 9.92
N LEU A 306 -11.19 -9.07 10.91
CA LEU A 306 -11.81 -10.40 10.78
C LEU A 306 -13.32 -10.32 10.49
N ALA A 307 -14.00 -9.32 11.05
CA ALA A 307 -15.40 -9.06 10.76
C ALA A 307 -15.62 -8.71 9.27
N ASP A 308 -14.84 -7.78 8.73
CA ASP A 308 -14.92 -7.38 7.32
C ASP A 308 -14.66 -8.56 6.39
N LEU A 309 -13.64 -9.37 6.67
CA LEU A 309 -13.34 -10.59 5.93
C LEU A 309 -14.54 -11.55 5.93
N PHE A 310 -15.14 -11.78 7.10
CA PHE A 310 -16.27 -12.70 7.25
C PHE A 310 -17.55 -12.20 6.54
N GLU A 311 -17.82 -10.89 6.57
CA GLU A 311 -18.97 -10.28 5.89
C GLU A 311 -18.93 -10.41 4.37
N THR A 312 -17.76 -10.66 3.77
CA THR A 312 -17.67 -10.95 2.32
C THR A 312 -18.37 -12.26 1.91
N GLY A 313 -18.69 -13.11 2.88
CA GLY A 313 -19.30 -14.41 2.65
C GLY A 313 -18.26 -15.48 2.32
N LEU A 314 -18.70 -16.54 1.62
CA LEU A 314 -17.87 -17.72 1.39
C LEU A 314 -16.73 -17.50 0.39
N ILE A 315 -16.78 -16.46 -0.45
CA ILE A 315 -15.72 -16.12 -1.39
C ILE A 315 -15.18 -14.74 -1.05
N THR A 316 -13.88 -14.64 -0.81
CA THR A 316 -13.17 -13.40 -0.51
C THR A 316 -12.87 -12.65 -1.82
N PRO A 317 -13.22 -11.35 -1.94
CA PRO A 317 -12.83 -10.53 -3.07
C PRO A 317 -11.33 -10.25 -3.05
N ASN A 318 -10.70 -10.11 -4.22
CA ASN A 318 -9.24 -9.99 -4.35
C ASN A 318 -8.65 -8.88 -3.47
N ARG A 319 -9.31 -7.71 -3.38
CA ARG A 319 -8.87 -6.56 -2.57
C ARG A 319 -8.91 -6.76 -1.04
N LEU A 320 -9.49 -7.87 -0.58
CA LEU A 320 -9.55 -8.27 0.84
C LEU A 320 -8.86 -9.62 1.07
N HIS A 321 -8.23 -10.19 0.04
CA HIS A 321 -7.46 -11.41 0.19
C HIS A 321 -6.15 -11.07 0.91
N TYR A 322 -5.80 -11.84 1.94
CA TYR A 322 -4.58 -11.57 2.70
C TYR A 322 -3.34 -11.64 1.78
N VAL A 323 -2.31 -10.83 2.08
CA VAL A 323 -1.06 -10.78 1.32
C VAL A 323 0.09 -11.20 2.21
N ARG A 324 0.94 -12.09 1.70
CA ARG A 324 2.23 -12.43 2.28
C ARG A 324 3.29 -12.31 1.19
N ASN A 325 4.17 -11.32 1.31
CA ASN A 325 5.34 -11.14 0.45
C ASN A 325 6.62 -11.23 1.31
N HIS A 326 7.62 -12.00 0.85
CA HIS A 326 8.94 -12.06 1.47
C HIS A 326 9.86 -10.91 1.03
N GLY A 327 9.55 -10.25 -0.08
CA GLY A 327 10.30 -9.13 -0.65
C GLY A 327 9.45 -8.30 -1.61
N PRO A 328 10.08 -7.51 -2.50
CA PRO A 328 9.40 -6.76 -3.55
C PRO A 328 8.58 -7.61 -4.50
N VAL A 329 7.45 -7.05 -4.94
CA VAL A 329 6.65 -7.65 -6.01
C VAL A 329 7.36 -7.40 -7.34
N PRO A 330 7.73 -8.45 -8.09
CA PRO A 330 8.33 -8.28 -9.41
C PRO A 330 7.30 -7.67 -10.38
N HIS A 331 7.74 -6.70 -11.17
CA HIS A 331 6.95 -6.07 -12.23
C HIS A 331 7.11 -6.92 -13.50
N LEU A 332 6.20 -7.89 -13.68
CA LEU A 332 6.24 -8.88 -14.77
C LEU A 332 5.12 -8.64 -15.78
N LEU A 333 5.42 -8.85 -17.06
CA LEU A 333 4.45 -8.70 -18.15
C LEU A 333 3.98 -10.08 -18.63
N TRP A 334 2.72 -10.17 -19.04
CA TRP A 334 2.16 -11.42 -19.58
C TRP A 334 2.90 -11.87 -20.85
N GLU A 335 3.24 -10.90 -21.69
CA GLU A 335 3.80 -11.04 -23.04
C GLU A 335 5.21 -11.62 -23.02
N THR A 336 6.02 -11.23 -22.02
CA THR A 336 7.43 -11.60 -21.92
C THR A 336 7.69 -12.71 -20.91
N HIS A 337 6.74 -12.97 -20.00
CA HIS A 337 6.90 -14.01 -18.98
C HIS A 337 6.90 -15.41 -19.61
N LYS A 338 7.88 -16.22 -19.21
CA LYS A 338 8.05 -17.60 -19.65
C LYS A 338 8.21 -18.51 -18.43
N LEU A 339 7.57 -19.68 -18.50
CA LEU A 339 7.74 -20.75 -17.54
C LEU A 339 8.79 -21.73 -18.06
N ASP A 340 9.91 -21.84 -17.36
CA ASP A 340 10.93 -22.85 -17.59
C ASP A 340 10.57 -24.18 -16.89
N ILE A 341 10.63 -25.29 -17.61
CA ILE A 341 10.43 -26.63 -17.09
C ILE A 341 11.68 -27.48 -17.37
N GLU A 342 12.19 -28.13 -16.32
CA GLU A 342 13.36 -29.02 -16.38
C GLU A 342 14.64 -28.31 -16.86
N ASN A 343 14.91 -27.09 -16.38
CA ASN A 343 16.15 -26.32 -16.63
C ASN A 343 16.45 -26.09 -18.13
N GLY A 344 15.49 -25.56 -18.87
CA GLY A 344 15.61 -25.21 -20.29
C GLY A 344 15.21 -26.34 -21.24
N LYS A 345 14.76 -27.49 -20.73
CA LYS A 345 14.28 -28.60 -21.58
C LYS A 345 12.98 -28.24 -22.29
N CYS A 346 12.09 -27.52 -21.63
CA CYS A 346 10.83 -27.05 -22.19
C CYS A 346 10.49 -25.68 -21.62
N THR A 347 9.99 -24.77 -22.44
CA THR A 347 9.60 -23.43 -22.03
C THR A 347 8.24 -23.10 -22.62
N PHE A 348 7.36 -22.56 -21.79
CA PHE A 348 6.01 -22.14 -22.21
C PHE A 348 5.82 -20.65 -21.98
N THR A 349 5.27 -19.94 -22.96
CA THR A 349 4.77 -18.56 -22.76
C THR A 349 3.46 -18.56 -21.97
N MET A 350 3.00 -17.40 -21.52
CA MET A 350 1.68 -17.29 -20.90
C MET A 350 0.55 -17.67 -21.86
N ASP A 351 0.66 -17.30 -23.14
CA ASP A 351 -0.31 -17.69 -24.16
C ASP A 351 -0.32 -19.20 -24.40
N ASP A 352 0.84 -19.87 -24.35
CA ASP A 352 0.93 -21.33 -24.40
C ASP A 352 0.16 -21.97 -23.24
N ILE A 353 0.40 -21.51 -22.01
CA ILE A 353 -0.24 -22.04 -20.80
C ILE A 353 -1.75 -21.86 -20.87
N ALA A 354 -2.21 -20.69 -21.31
CA ALA A 354 -3.64 -20.35 -21.36
C ALA A 354 -4.40 -21.01 -22.52
N SER A 355 -3.74 -21.32 -23.64
CA SER A 355 -4.39 -21.83 -24.86
C SER A 355 -4.19 -23.32 -25.13
N LYS A 356 -3.01 -23.88 -24.82
CA LYS A 356 -2.66 -25.28 -25.15
C LYS A 356 -3.21 -26.30 -24.14
N PHE A 357 -3.56 -25.84 -22.93
CA PHE A 357 -4.00 -26.70 -21.83
C PHE A 357 -5.44 -26.42 -21.44
N GLY A 358 -6.17 -27.48 -21.05
CA GLY A 358 -7.50 -27.32 -20.49
C GLY A 358 -7.42 -26.64 -19.12
N SER A 359 -8.11 -25.52 -18.95
CA SER A 359 -8.19 -24.83 -17.66
C SER A 359 -9.37 -25.31 -16.83
N ILE A 360 -9.20 -25.40 -15.52
CA ILE A 360 -10.32 -25.46 -14.56
C ILE A 360 -10.40 -24.17 -13.75
N ASN A 361 -11.57 -23.89 -13.17
CA ASN A 361 -11.84 -22.80 -12.25
C ASN A 361 -12.54 -23.32 -10.99
N ILE A 362 -11.84 -23.30 -9.86
CA ILE A 362 -12.32 -23.87 -8.59
C ILE A 362 -12.05 -22.92 -7.42
N ALA A 363 -12.91 -22.93 -6.41
CA ALA A 363 -12.68 -22.19 -5.18
C ALA A 363 -11.70 -22.97 -4.28
N VAL A 364 -10.70 -22.27 -3.74
CA VAL A 364 -9.69 -22.83 -2.84
C VAL A 364 -9.48 -21.88 -1.67
N ALA A 365 -9.58 -22.42 -0.46
CA ALA A 365 -9.23 -21.70 0.76
C ALA A 365 -7.72 -21.79 0.97
N LEU A 366 -7.11 -20.63 1.00
CA LEU A 366 -5.68 -20.42 1.11
C LEU A 366 -5.43 -19.80 2.48
N ALA A 367 -4.63 -20.46 3.32
CA ALA A 367 -4.25 -19.94 4.63
C ALA A 367 -2.73 -19.88 4.79
N CYS A 368 -2.26 -18.88 5.53
CA CYS A 368 -0.86 -18.74 5.89
C CYS A 368 -0.49 -19.78 6.96
N ASP A 369 0.69 -20.37 6.87
CA ASP A 369 1.32 -21.18 7.91
C ASP A 369 1.37 -20.44 9.26
N GLY A 370 1.46 -19.11 9.21
CA GLY A 370 1.48 -18.21 10.36
C GLY A 370 0.11 -17.78 10.86
N ASN A 371 -1.01 -18.26 10.32
CA ASN A 371 -2.34 -17.86 10.80
C ASN A 371 -2.45 -18.11 12.32
N ARG A 372 -2.99 -17.13 13.05
CA ARG A 372 -3.10 -17.13 14.52
C ARG A 372 -1.76 -17.16 15.28
N ARG A 373 -0.65 -16.73 14.64
CA ARG A 373 0.69 -16.68 15.28
C ARG A 373 0.72 -15.80 16.52
N LYS A 374 0.04 -14.66 16.51
CA LYS A 374 0.13 -13.71 17.63
C LYS A 374 -0.37 -14.33 18.94
N GLU A 375 -1.36 -15.21 18.90
CA GLU A 375 -1.80 -15.98 20.07
C GLU A 375 -0.66 -16.75 20.74
N LEU A 376 0.24 -17.36 19.94
CA LEU A 376 1.44 -18.03 20.45
C LEU A 376 2.47 -17.02 20.97
N ASN A 377 2.66 -15.90 20.27
CA ASN A 377 3.60 -14.85 20.67
C ASN A 377 3.23 -14.22 22.02
N MET A 378 1.94 -14.15 22.39
CA MET A 378 1.54 -13.68 23.71
C MET A 378 1.93 -14.64 24.84
N VAL A 379 2.05 -15.95 24.55
CA VAL A 379 2.55 -16.94 25.51
C VAL A 379 4.06 -16.83 25.62
N LYS A 380 4.74 -16.89 24.47
CA LYS A 380 6.18 -16.79 24.32
C LYS A 380 6.51 -16.31 22.90
N ARG A 381 7.35 -15.29 22.76
CA ARG A 381 7.63 -14.67 21.46
C ARG A 381 8.36 -15.64 20.53
N SER A 382 7.76 -15.92 19.38
CA SER A 382 8.37 -16.65 18.27
C SER A 382 9.20 -15.72 17.39
N LYS A 383 9.80 -16.27 16.33
CA LYS A 383 10.59 -15.50 15.34
C LYS A 383 9.74 -14.87 14.24
N GLY A 384 8.43 -15.15 14.21
CA GLY A 384 7.53 -14.61 13.20
C GLY A 384 6.71 -13.44 13.71
N PHE A 385 6.33 -12.57 12.78
CA PHE A 385 5.48 -11.40 13.01
C PHE A 385 4.01 -11.77 13.32
N ASN A 386 3.27 -10.80 13.85
CA ASN A 386 2.02 -10.99 14.56
C ASN A 386 0.77 -11.10 13.66
N TRP A 387 0.52 -12.25 13.05
CA TRP A 387 -0.80 -12.55 12.45
C TRP A 387 -1.88 -12.73 13.52
N GLY A 388 -3.02 -12.10 13.32
CA GLY A 388 -4.29 -12.46 13.92
C GLY A 388 -4.91 -13.68 13.26
N ALA A 389 -6.24 -13.73 13.23
CA ALA A 389 -7.01 -14.84 12.65
C ALA A 389 -7.56 -14.52 11.24
N GLY A 390 -7.06 -13.48 10.58
CA GLY A 390 -7.45 -13.07 9.23
C GLY A 390 -6.48 -13.53 8.14
N ALA A 391 -5.46 -14.33 8.45
CA ALA A 391 -4.46 -14.83 7.51
C ALA A 391 -4.97 -16.03 6.66
N ILE A 392 -6.21 -15.94 6.19
CA ILE A 392 -6.91 -16.93 5.36
C ILE A 392 -7.89 -16.22 4.43
N SER A 393 -8.06 -16.73 3.22
CA SER A 393 -9.04 -16.23 2.25
C SER A 393 -9.45 -17.35 1.30
N ASN A 394 -10.66 -17.28 0.74
CA ASN A 394 -11.17 -18.30 -0.19
C ASN A 394 -11.54 -17.65 -1.52
N ALA A 395 -10.84 -18.01 -2.60
CA ALA A 395 -11.04 -17.39 -3.92
C ALA A 395 -11.16 -18.45 -5.00
N PHE A 396 -11.79 -18.07 -6.12
CA PHE A 396 -11.74 -18.88 -7.35
C PHE A 396 -10.38 -18.72 -8.02
N TRP A 397 -9.78 -19.84 -8.42
CA TRP A 397 -8.51 -19.88 -9.13
C TRP A 397 -8.70 -20.62 -10.44
N LYS A 398 -8.30 -19.97 -11.53
CA LYS A 398 -8.38 -20.56 -12.87
C LYS A 398 -7.00 -20.73 -13.49
N GLY A 399 -6.77 -21.93 -14.01
CA GLY A 399 -5.46 -22.34 -14.49
C GLY A 399 -5.44 -23.73 -15.11
N ALA A 400 -4.31 -24.07 -15.72
CA ALA A 400 -4.02 -25.40 -16.23
C ALA A 400 -3.61 -26.35 -15.10
N LEU A 401 -3.90 -27.64 -15.22
CA LEU A 401 -3.41 -28.65 -14.27
C LEU A 401 -1.90 -28.82 -14.42
N LEU A 402 -1.16 -28.75 -13.31
CA LEU A 402 0.30 -28.94 -13.29
C LEU A 402 0.71 -30.28 -13.93
N ALA A 403 -0.03 -31.35 -13.62
CA ALA A 403 0.26 -32.68 -14.15
C ALA A 403 0.21 -32.72 -15.69
N ASP A 404 -0.73 -32.00 -16.32
CA ASP A 404 -0.85 -31.97 -17.78
C ASP A 404 0.31 -31.20 -18.42
N VAL A 405 0.73 -30.10 -17.80
CA VAL A 405 1.87 -29.29 -18.25
C VAL A 405 3.18 -30.06 -18.11
N LEU A 406 3.40 -30.73 -16.97
CA LEU A 406 4.58 -31.59 -16.77
C LEU A 406 4.63 -32.74 -17.77
N ARG A 407 3.48 -33.35 -18.09
CA ARG A 407 3.39 -34.38 -19.13
C ARG A 407 3.75 -33.87 -20.52
N ALA A 408 3.30 -32.67 -20.88
CA ALA A 408 3.67 -32.05 -22.14
C ALA A 408 5.19 -31.77 -22.22
N ALA A 409 5.84 -31.52 -21.08
CA ALA A 409 7.30 -31.42 -20.96
C ALA A 409 8.04 -32.78 -20.90
N GLY A 410 7.32 -33.89 -21.07
CA GLY A 410 7.87 -35.24 -21.08
C GLY A 410 8.21 -35.81 -19.70
N VAL A 411 7.47 -35.40 -18.66
CA VAL A 411 7.53 -35.99 -17.31
C VAL A 411 6.47 -37.09 -17.19
N ASP A 412 6.90 -38.31 -16.89
CA ASP A 412 6.00 -39.48 -16.80
C ASP A 412 5.16 -39.50 -15.52
N TYR A 413 4.02 -40.19 -15.51
CA TYR A 413 3.34 -40.46 -14.24
C TYR A 413 4.21 -41.29 -13.29
N PRO A 414 4.00 -41.19 -11.96
CA PRO A 414 4.67 -42.05 -11.00
C PRO A 414 4.39 -43.52 -11.34
N THR A 415 5.43 -44.28 -11.69
CA THR A 415 5.33 -45.73 -11.86
C THR A 415 5.46 -46.40 -10.49
N ASN A 416 4.47 -47.20 -10.10
CA ASN A 416 4.57 -48.08 -8.93
C ASN A 416 5.80 -48.99 -9.09
N GLY A 417 6.89 -48.72 -8.35
CA GLY A 417 8.07 -49.60 -8.31
C GLY A 417 9.46 -48.97 -8.47
N SER A 418 9.59 -47.65 -8.68
CA SER A 418 10.92 -47.01 -8.78
C SER A 418 11.72 -47.01 -7.46
N GLY A 419 11.04 -47.17 -6.32
CA GLY A 419 11.63 -47.23 -4.99
C GLY A 419 12.27 -45.92 -4.49
N LYS A 420 12.27 -44.85 -5.31
CA LYS A 420 12.85 -43.55 -4.98
C LYS A 420 11.77 -42.50 -4.87
N ARG A 421 11.79 -41.75 -3.77
CA ARG A 421 10.96 -40.55 -3.59
C ARG A 421 11.48 -39.45 -4.52
N ARG A 422 10.56 -38.71 -5.13
CA ARG A 422 10.87 -37.55 -5.98
C ARG A 422 10.09 -36.33 -5.50
N TRP A 423 10.54 -35.15 -5.93
CA TRP A 423 9.95 -33.87 -5.60
C TRP A 423 9.74 -33.04 -6.87
N VAL A 424 8.67 -32.26 -6.91
CA VAL A 424 8.49 -31.15 -7.86
C VAL A 424 8.87 -29.87 -7.16
N ASN A 425 9.86 -29.17 -7.69
CA ASN A 425 10.36 -27.92 -7.17
C ASN A 425 9.80 -26.76 -7.99
N PHE A 426 9.69 -25.61 -7.34
CA PHE A 426 9.17 -24.37 -7.90
C PHE A 426 10.05 -23.21 -7.51
N ALA A 427 10.30 -22.27 -8.43
CA ALA A 427 10.93 -20.99 -8.14
C ALA A 427 10.08 -19.83 -8.64
N GLY A 428 10.01 -18.77 -7.83
CA GLY A 428 9.44 -17.49 -8.22
C GLY A 428 10.41 -16.65 -9.06
N ALA A 429 9.96 -15.49 -9.52
CA ALA A 429 10.81 -14.46 -10.11
C ALA A 429 11.24 -13.38 -9.10
N ASP A 430 10.70 -13.44 -7.87
CA ASP A 430 11.05 -12.53 -6.79
C ASP A 430 12.45 -12.80 -6.23
N GLN A 431 13.08 -11.74 -5.73
CA GLN A 431 14.42 -11.76 -5.14
C GLN A 431 14.37 -11.15 -3.73
N PRO A 432 13.79 -11.86 -2.75
CA PRO A 432 13.87 -11.45 -1.35
C PRO A 432 15.30 -11.58 -0.80
N SER A 433 15.51 -11.15 0.45
CA SER A 433 16.85 -10.92 1.02
C SER A 433 17.77 -12.15 1.03
N GLU A 434 17.21 -13.36 1.09
CA GLU A 434 17.97 -14.63 1.19
C GLU A 434 18.00 -15.40 -0.15
N GLY A 435 17.83 -14.68 -1.26
CA GLY A 435 17.80 -15.23 -2.61
C GLY A 435 16.38 -15.51 -3.11
N THR A 436 16.26 -16.21 -4.24
CA THR A 436 14.95 -16.50 -4.86
C THR A 436 14.05 -17.33 -3.95
N TYR A 437 12.74 -17.06 -3.96
CA TYR A 437 11.78 -17.87 -3.22
C TYR A 437 11.55 -19.21 -3.91
N GLU A 438 12.02 -20.29 -3.29
CA GLU A 438 11.92 -21.65 -3.81
C GLU A 438 11.41 -22.64 -2.76
N THR A 439 10.72 -23.67 -3.24
CA THR A 439 10.25 -24.79 -2.40
C THR A 439 9.85 -25.97 -3.31
N CYS A 440 9.50 -27.10 -2.71
CA CYS A 440 8.97 -28.26 -3.44
C CYS A 440 7.76 -28.89 -2.75
N ILE A 441 7.10 -29.79 -3.48
CA ILE A 441 6.12 -30.75 -2.95
C ILE A 441 6.46 -32.17 -3.44
N PRO A 442 5.90 -33.23 -2.80
CA PRO A 442 6.08 -34.60 -3.26
C PRO A 442 5.59 -34.81 -4.70
N TYR A 443 6.37 -35.54 -5.49
CA TYR A 443 6.08 -35.82 -6.90
C TYR A 443 4.73 -36.49 -7.12
N GLU A 444 4.41 -37.48 -6.29
CA GLU A 444 3.17 -38.24 -6.39
C GLU A 444 1.95 -37.36 -6.14
N TYR A 445 2.06 -36.38 -5.23
CA TYR A 445 0.99 -35.44 -4.96
C TYR A 445 0.75 -34.49 -6.13
N ALA A 446 1.84 -33.95 -6.70
CA ALA A 446 1.80 -33.02 -7.83
C ALA A 446 1.25 -33.64 -9.12
N MET A 447 1.54 -34.93 -9.33
CA MET A 447 1.14 -35.67 -10.53
C MET A 447 -0.24 -36.33 -10.42
N ASP A 448 -0.87 -36.32 -9.24
CA ASP A 448 -2.22 -36.86 -9.05
C ASP A 448 -3.28 -35.81 -9.46
N PRO A 449 -4.03 -36.04 -10.56
CA PRO A 449 -5.03 -35.09 -11.03
C PRO A 449 -6.20 -34.89 -10.05
N VAL A 450 -6.38 -35.80 -9.07
CA VAL A 450 -7.41 -35.68 -8.02
C VAL A 450 -7.06 -34.60 -6.99
N ASN A 451 -5.78 -34.19 -6.91
CA ASN A 451 -5.37 -33.11 -6.00
C ASN A 451 -5.52 -31.70 -6.61
N ASP A 452 -5.96 -31.59 -7.88
CA ASP A 452 -6.25 -30.32 -8.56
C ASP A 452 -5.10 -29.28 -8.40
N VAL A 453 -3.83 -29.67 -8.55
CA VAL A 453 -2.70 -28.73 -8.51
C VAL A 453 -2.68 -27.89 -9.79
N LEU A 454 -2.70 -26.56 -9.66
CA LEU A 454 -2.93 -25.62 -10.77
C LEU A 454 -1.79 -24.64 -11.00
N LEU A 455 -1.48 -24.41 -12.27
CA LEU A 455 -0.81 -23.21 -12.74
C LEU A 455 -1.86 -22.14 -13.02
N ALA A 456 -2.17 -21.34 -11.99
CA ALA A 456 -3.21 -20.33 -12.03
C ALA A 456 -2.70 -19.03 -12.64
N TYR A 457 -3.52 -18.44 -13.51
CA TYR A 457 -3.28 -17.14 -14.17
C TYR A 457 -4.46 -16.17 -14.04
N GLU A 458 -5.58 -16.62 -13.46
CA GLU A 458 -6.74 -15.81 -13.08
C GLU A 458 -7.16 -16.12 -11.64
N MET A 459 -7.64 -15.09 -10.93
CA MET A 459 -8.18 -15.16 -9.57
C MET A 459 -9.49 -14.39 -9.49
N ASN A 460 -10.57 -15.06 -9.11
CA ASN A 460 -11.94 -14.55 -9.16
C ASN A 460 -12.33 -14.02 -10.55
N ASP A 461 -12.02 -14.80 -11.60
CA ASP A 461 -12.34 -14.52 -13.01
C ASP A 461 -11.74 -13.24 -13.61
N VAL A 462 -10.71 -12.68 -12.94
CA VAL A 462 -9.88 -11.60 -13.48
C VAL A 462 -8.42 -12.02 -13.48
N LYS A 463 -7.58 -11.36 -14.29
CA LYS A 463 -6.12 -11.60 -14.28
C LYS A 463 -5.57 -11.47 -12.87
N LEU A 464 -4.60 -12.30 -12.53
CA LEU A 464 -3.99 -12.30 -11.20
C LEU A 464 -3.57 -10.88 -10.80
N PRO A 465 -3.96 -10.40 -9.61
CA PRO A 465 -3.38 -9.18 -9.05
C PRO A 465 -1.87 -9.37 -8.79
N PRO A 466 -1.05 -8.31 -8.90
CA PRO A 466 0.41 -8.41 -8.72
C PRO A 466 0.83 -9.03 -7.38
N ASP A 467 0.22 -8.62 -6.26
CA ASP A 467 0.48 -9.18 -4.92
C ASP A 467 0.16 -10.69 -4.81
N HIS A 468 -0.67 -11.20 -5.72
CA HIS A 468 -1.10 -12.60 -5.76
C HIS A 468 -0.42 -13.39 -6.86
N GLY A 469 0.61 -12.86 -7.53
CA GLY A 469 1.48 -13.65 -8.40
C GLY A 469 1.29 -13.45 -9.89
N HIS A 470 0.85 -12.28 -10.35
CA HIS A 470 0.79 -11.96 -11.78
C HIS A 470 2.15 -12.20 -12.49
N PRO A 471 2.21 -12.85 -13.66
CA PRO A 471 1.09 -13.39 -14.43
C PRO A 471 0.75 -14.86 -14.11
N LEU A 472 1.59 -15.57 -13.35
CA LEU A 472 1.43 -17.00 -13.07
C LEU A 472 1.82 -17.37 -11.64
N ARG A 473 1.03 -18.24 -11.01
CA ARG A 473 1.39 -18.87 -9.72
C ARG A 473 1.01 -20.34 -9.68
N ILE A 474 1.58 -21.08 -8.72
CA ILE A 474 1.06 -22.40 -8.35
C ILE A 474 -0.04 -22.26 -7.28
N ILE A 475 -1.09 -23.07 -7.40
CA ILE A 475 -2.12 -23.30 -6.38
C ILE A 475 -2.16 -24.80 -6.08
N ILE A 476 -2.09 -25.14 -4.80
CA ILE A 476 -1.96 -26.51 -4.29
C ILE A 476 -3.07 -26.68 -3.24
N PRO A 477 -4.28 -27.08 -3.65
CA PRO A 477 -5.43 -27.14 -2.74
C PRO A 477 -5.17 -27.97 -1.49
N GLY A 478 -5.55 -27.43 -0.32
CA GLY A 478 -5.36 -28.09 0.98
C GLY A 478 -3.93 -28.03 1.53
N TYR A 479 -2.98 -27.42 0.82
CA TYR A 479 -1.64 -27.13 1.32
C TYR A 479 -1.55 -25.73 1.95
N VAL A 480 -0.50 -25.54 2.72
CA VAL A 480 -0.13 -24.25 3.30
C VAL A 480 0.30 -23.24 2.25
N GLY A 481 0.04 -21.96 2.51
CA GLY A 481 0.36 -20.86 1.60
C GLY A 481 1.84 -20.79 1.23
N GLY A 482 2.75 -21.17 2.14
CA GLY A 482 4.19 -21.22 1.89
C GLY A 482 4.62 -22.12 0.74
N ARG A 483 3.83 -23.12 0.33
CA ARG A 483 4.14 -23.98 -0.83
C ARG A 483 3.63 -23.43 -2.15
N GLN A 484 2.77 -22.41 -2.10
CA GLN A 484 2.09 -21.85 -3.27
C GLN A 484 2.86 -20.68 -3.89
N VAL A 485 4.03 -20.98 -4.46
CA VAL A 485 4.93 -20.04 -5.13
C VAL A 485 4.20 -19.11 -6.11
N LYS A 486 4.40 -17.81 -5.93
CA LYS A 486 3.91 -16.71 -6.77
C LYS A 486 4.95 -16.34 -7.81
N TRP A 487 4.53 -15.64 -8.87
CA TRP A 487 5.43 -15.15 -9.92
C TRP A 487 6.26 -16.29 -10.51
N LEU A 488 5.62 -17.44 -10.74
CA LEU A 488 6.26 -18.71 -11.01
C LEU A 488 7.07 -18.64 -12.31
N SER A 489 8.37 -18.83 -12.20
CA SER A 489 9.32 -18.75 -13.32
C SER A 489 9.86 -20.11 -13.72
N LYS A 490 9.95 -21.07 -12.79
CA LYS A 490 10.64 -22.34 -13.02
C LYS A 490 10.03 -23.53 -12.27
N ILE A 491 10.04 -24.70 -12.92
CA ILE A 491 9.64 -26.00 -12.34
C ILE A 491 10.68 -27.07 -12.69
N TRP A 492 11.09 -27.91 -11.73
CA TRP A 492 11.96 -29.06 -12.01
C TRP A 492 11.75 -30.23 -11.04
N ILE A 493 12.01 -31.44 -11.51
CA ILE A 493 11.92 -32.69 -10.76
C ILE A 493 13.29 -33.06 -10.18
N SER A 494 13.30 -33.51 -8.93
CA SER A 494 14.52 -33.96 -8.25
C SER A 494 14.30 -35.25 -7.46
N GLU A 495 15.39 -36.01 -7.24
CA GLU A 495 15.44 -37.15 -6.29
C GLU A 495 15.79 -36.71 -4.85
N LYS A 496 15.89 -35.40 -4.60
CA LYS A 496 16.14 -34.82 -3.27
C LYS A 496 15.16 -33.69 -3.02
N GLU A 497 14.73 -33.55 -1.76
CA GLU A 497 13.98 -32.39 -1.31
C GLU A 497 14.78 -31.11 -1.57
N ASN A 498 14.08 -30.01 -1.83
CA ASN A 498 14.68 -28.70 -2.07
C ASN A 498 15.49 -28.26 -0.83
N ASP A 499 16.66 -27.67 -1.03
CA ASP A 499 17.54 -27.21 0.05
C ASP A 499 17.76 -25.69 0.07
N SER A 500 16.92 -24.94 -0.67
CA SER A 500 16.93 -23.48 -0.65
C SER A 500 16.61 -22.92 0.74
N HIS A 501 17.01 -21.66 0.95
CA HIS A 501 16.87 -20.99 2.25
C HIS A 501 15.41 -21.04 2.76
N TYR A 502 14.44 -20.60 1.95
CA TYR A 502 13.05 -20.51 2.38
C TYR A 502 12.38 -21.87 2.57
N HIS A 503 12.86 -22.92 1.91
CA HIS A 503 12.36 -24.28 2.14
C HIS A 503 12.87 -24.89 3.45
N ILE A 504 14.11 -24.60 3.83
CA ILE A 504 14.75 -25.15 5.04
C ILE A 504 14.44 -24.30 6.28
N TRP A 505 14.59 -22.98 6.19
CA TRP A 505 14.60 -22.07 7.35
C TRP A 505 13.27 -21.37 7.64
N ASP A 506 12.26 -21.62 6.82
CA ASP A 506 10.89 -21.09 6.94
C ASP A 506 9.85 -22.21 6.74
N ASN A 507 8.60 -21.95 7.09
CA ASN A 507 7.45 -22.86 6.93
C ASN A 507 7.67 -24.27 7.50
N ARG A 508 8.13 -24.31 8.77
CA ARG A 508 8.33 -25.56 9.54
C ARG A 508 7.81 -25.45 10.97
N VAL A 509 7.23 -26.54 11.47
CA VAL A 509 6.83 -26.69 12.89
C VAL A 509 7.87 -27.55 13.59
N LEU A 510 8.74 -26.90 14.36
CA LEU A 510 9.70 -27.59 15.20
C LEU A 510 9.08 -27.94 16.57
N PRO A 511 9.50 -29.04 17.21
CA PRO A 511 9.13 -29.37 18.57
C PRO A 511 9.38 -28.20 19.55
N SER A 512 8.48 -28.03 20.51
CA SER A 512 8.43 -26.87 21.42
C SER A 512 9.67 -26.69 22.32
N PHE A 513 10.49 -27.73 22.49
CA PHE A 513 11.75 -27.63 23.24
C PHE A 513 12.84 -26.85 22.48
N VAL A 514 12.71 -26.69 21.17
CA VAL A 514 13.62 -25.88 20.36
C VAL A 514 13.22 -24.41 20.48
N THR A 515 14.10 -23.61 21.08
CA THR A 515 13.80 -22.20 21.40
C THR A 515 14.65 -21.20 20.62
N GLU A 516 15.73 -21.66 19.99
CA GLU A 516 16.70 -20.87 19.24
C GLU A 516 16.76 -21.37 17.80
N LYS A 517 17.17 -20.53 16.84
CA LYS A 517 17.26 -20.93 15.41
C LYS A 517 18.65 -21.45 15.02
N ASP A 518 19.66 -21.11 15.81
CA ASP A 518 21.09 -21.30 15.54
C ASP A 518 21.74 -22.43 16.35
N GLY A 519 20.96 -23.15 17.17
CA GLY A 519 21.42 -24.33 17.90
C GLY A 519 21.45 -25.61 17.04
N GLU A 520 22.24 -26.59 17.44
CA GLU A 520 22.39 -27.89 16.72
C GLU A 520 21.06 -28.63 16.54
N PHE A 521 20.18 -28.60 17.55
CA PHE A 521 18.83 -29.16 17.44
C PHE A 521 18.00 -28.45 16.36
N ALA A 522 18.11 -27.13 16.28
CA ALA A 522 17.38 -26.34 15.29
C ALA A 522 17.87 -26.65 13.88
N GLU A 523 19.18 -26.57 13.63
CA GLU A 523 19.80 -26.91 12.34
C GLU A 523 19.36 -28.32 11.86
N THR A 524 19.36 -29.30 12.76
CA THR A 524 18.95 -30.67 12.45
C THR A 524 17.45 -30.75 12.11
N LEU A 525 16.60 -30.13 12.93
CA LEU A 525 15.15 -30.23 12.79
C LEU A 525 14.58 -29.37 11.66
N PHE A 526 15.23 -28.26 11.30
CA PHE A 526 14.91 -27.51 10.08
C PHE A 526 15.20 -28.31 8.80
N ARG A 527 16.11 -29.28 8.84
CA ARG A 527 16.39 -30.16 7.68
C ARG A 527 15.65 -31.50 7.74
N HIS A 528 14.87 -31.74 8.80
CA HIS A 528 14.11 -32.97 8.94
C HIS A 528 12.81 -32.89 8.13
N PRO A 529 12.51 -33.82 7.22
CA PRO A 529 11.36 -33.71 6.31
C PRO A 529 10.01 -33.61 7.05
N ASP A 530 9.86 -34.30 8.18
CA ASP A 530 8.60 -34.32 8.94
C ASP A 530 8.27 -33.01 9.69
N THR A 531 9.19 -32.03 9.72
CA THR A 531 8.91 -30.70 10.30
C THR A 531 8.35 -29.73 9.25
N ALA A 532 8.41 -30.06 7.97
CA ALA A 532 7.93 -29.20 6.89
C ALA A 532 6.41 -29.06 6.91
N CYS A 533 5.92 -27.81 6.86
CA CYS A 533 4.49 -27.54 6.66
C CYS A 533 4.11 -27.90 5.21
N ASN A 534 3.23 -28.88 5.02
CA ASN A 534 2.68 -29.27 3.72
C ASN A 534 1.16 -29.07 3.72
N GLU A 535 0.40 -30.04 4.20
CA GLU A 535 -1.05 -29.90 4.35
C GLU A 535 -1.41 -28.93 5.50
N GLN A 536 -2.49 -28.16 5.31
CA GLN A 536 -3.06 -27.34 6.38
C GLN A 536 -3.57 -28.21 7.55
N ASN A 537 -3.63 -27.64 8.75
CA ASN A 537 -4.26 -28.31 9.88
C ASN A 537 -5.72 -27.87 10.05
N LEU A 538 -6.50 -28.76 10.66
CA LEU A 538 -7.88 -28.49 11.04
C LEU A 538 -7.95 -27.28 11.98
N ASN A 539 -8.73 -26.26 11.60
CA ASN A 539 -8.83 -25.00 12.34
C ASN A 539 -10.27 -24.45 12.30
N SER A 540 -10.62 -23.68 13.35
CA SER A 540 -11.89 -22.96 13.43
C SER A 540 -11.74 -21.67 14.25
N VAL A 541 -12.46 -20.62 13.85
CA VAL A 541 -12.35 -19.27 14.41
C VAL A 541 -13.73 -18.65 14.53
N ILE A 542 -13.95 -17.90 15.63
CA ILE A 542 -15.17 -17.10 15.86
C ILE A 542 -14.96 -15.72 15.22
N ALA A 543 -15.89 -15.31 14.35
CA ALA A 543 -15.93 -13.98 13.74
C ALA A 543 -17.03 -13.09 14.36
N LYS A 544 -18.12 -13.71 14.85
CA LYS A 544 -19.22 -13.05 15.57
C LYS A 544 -19.49 -13.74 16.91
N PRO A 545 -19.57 -13.00 18.03
CA PRO A 545 -19.44 -11.54 18.13
C PRO A 545 -18.05 -11.04 17.75
N ALA A 546 -17.99 -9.87 17.12
CA ALA A 546 -16.76 -9.29 16.61
C ALA A 546 -15.87 -8.75 17.73
N HIS A 547 -14.58 -8.60 17.45
CA HIS A 547 -13.67 -7.90 18.36
C HIS A 547 -14.17 -6.47 18.61
N GLY A 548 -14.40 -6.12 19.87
CA GLY A 548 -14.87 -4.80 20.25
C GLY A 548 -16.39 -4.61 20.15
N GLU A 549 -17.15 -5.64 19.74
CA GLU A 549 -18.61 -5.58 19.70
C GLU A 549 -19.18 -5.38 21.11
N ARG A 550 -20.15 -4.48 21.24
CA ARG A 550 -20.82 -4.11 22.49
C ARG A 550 -22.31 -4.42 22.40
N ILE A 551 -22.85 -5.03 23.45
CA ILE A 551 -24.29 -5.28 23.60
C ILE A 551 -24.75 -4.69 24.93
N GLU A 552 -25.77 -3.84 24.92
CA GLU A 552 -26.33 -3.30 26.16
C GLU A 552 -27.02 -4.38 26.99
N LEU A 553 -26.83 -4.37 28.31
CA LEU A 553 -27.57 -5.28 29.21
C LEU A 553 -29.10 -5.00 29.22
N SER A 554 -29.50 -3.79 28.80
CA SER A 554 -30.91 -3.39 28.66
C SER A 554 -31.63 -4.17 27.53
N ASP A 555 -30.88 -4.67 26.54
CA ASP A 555 -31.41 -5.40 25.38
C ASP A 555 -31.79 -6.85 25.69
N VAL A 556 -31.55 -7.30 26.92
CA VAL A 556 -32.00 -8.59 27.48
C VAL A 556 -33.51 -8.57 27.70
N LYS A 557 -34.28 -8.39 26.63
CA LYS A 557 -35.70 -8.68 26.59
C LYS A 557 -35.88 -10.18 26.47
N LYS A 558 -36.86 -10.75 27.20
CA LYS A 558 -37.19 -12.18 27.13
C LYS A 558 -37.53 -12.57 25.69
N GLY A 559 -36.64 -13.32 25.03
CA GLY A 559 -36.88 -13.93 23.72
C GLY A 559 -35.93 -13.52 22.58
N HIS A 560 -34.97 -12.62 22.79
CA HIS A 560 -33.96 -12.30 21.75
C HIS A 560 -32.85 -13.36 21.67
N THR A 561 -32.43 -13.66 20.44
CA THR A 561 -31.32 -14.57 20.14
C THR A 561 -30.16 -13.81 19.51
N TYR A 562 -28.95 -14.28 19.77
CA TYR A 562 -27.72 -13.81 19.13
C TYR A 562 -27.14 -14.92 18.25
N ARG A 563 -26.65 -14.56 17.06
CA ARG A 563 -26.00 -15.50 16.14
C ARG A 563 -24.50 -15.48 16.33
N ILE A 564 -23.97 -16.51 16.99
CA ILE A 564 -22.53 -16.77 17.02
C ILE A 564 -22.14 -17.38 15.67
N ALA A 565 -21.09 -16.86 15.03
CA ALA A 565 -20.69 -17.33 13.71
C ALA A 565 -19.18 -17.23 13.49
N GLY A 566 -18.69 -17.98 12.50
CA GLY A 566 -17.28 -17.99 12.13
C GLY A 566 -16.99 -18.91 10.97
N TYR A 567 -15.71 -19.22 10.76
CA TYR A 567 -15.26 -20.12 9.70
C TYR A 567 -14.51 -21.34 10.25
N ALA A 568 -14.40 -22.40 9.45
CA ALA A 568 -13.57 -23.57 9.71
C ALA A 568 -13.00 -24.14 8.41
N TYR A 569 -11.83 -24.77 8.47
CA TYR A 569 -11.15 -25.39 7.32
C TYR A 569 -10.24 -26.55 7.75
N ASP A 570 -9.86 -27.40 6.80
CA ASP A 570 -8.90 -28.50 6.98
C ASP A 570 -8.00 -28.64 5.73
N GLY A 571 -6.84 -29.28 5.89
CA GLY A 571 -5.92 -29.58 4.78
C GLY A 571 -6.25 -30.89 4.05
N GLY A 572 -5.47 -31.20 3.01
CA GLY A 572 -5.53 -32.48 2.27
C GLY A 572 -6.81 -32.72 1.44
N GLY A 573 -7.77 -31.80 1.53
CA GLY A 573 -9.10 -31.91 0.91
C GLY A 573 -10.12 -32.60 1.81
N HIS A 574 -9.90 -32.64 3.12
CA HIS A 574 -10.79 -33.30 4.07
C HIS A 574 -12.00 -32.45 4.43
N GLU A 575 -13.18 -33.07 4.55
CA GLU A 575 -14.39 -32.38 5.00
C GLU A 575 -14.30 -31.99 6.49
N VAL A 576 -14.63 -30.74 6.82
CA VAL A 576 -14.98 -30.34 8.19
C VAL A 576 -16.38 -30.88 8.51
N GLN A 577 -16.44 -32.06 9.12
CA GLN A 577 -17.67 -32.80 9.38
C GLN A 577 -18.53 -32.22 10.49
N ARG A 578 -17.94 -31.48 11.42
CA ARG A 578 -18.65 -30.94 12.58
C ARG A 578 -17.93 -29.72 13.16
N VAL A 579 -18.70 -28.72 13.55
CA VAL A 579 -18.23 -27.58 14.33
C VAL A 579 -19.09 -27.48 15.60
N GLU A 580 -18.45 -27.20 16.73
CA GLU A 580 -19.10 -27.13 18.03
C GLU A 580 -18.68 -25.86 18.78
N VAL A 581 -19.63 -25.23 19.48
CA VAL A 581 -19.41 -24.08 20.35
C VAL A 581 -19.77 -24.43 21.79
N SER A 582 -18.91 -24.07 22.73
CA SER A 582 -19.18 -24.12 24.17
C SER A 582 -19.34 -22.72 24.74
N LEU A 583 -20.28 -22.58 25.68
CA LEU A 583 -20.53 -21.37 26.47
C LEU A 583 -20.18 -21.56 27.96
N ASP A 584 -19.53 -22.67 28.32
CA ASP A 584 -19.23 -23.09 29.69
C ASP A 584 -17.79 -23.61 29.83
N ASN A 585 -16.86 -23.01 29.07
CA ASN A 585 -15.43 -23.35 29.07
C ASN A 585 -15.10 -24.79 28.63
N GLY A 586 -15.94 -25.38 27.78
CA GLY A 586 -15.72 -26.69 27.17
C GLY A 586 -16.34 -27.88 27.90
N GLU A 587 -17.15 -27.63 28.94
CA GLU A 587 -17.89 -28.69 29.65
C GLU A 587 -19.00 -29.29 28.77
N THR A 588 -19.79 -28.44 28.10
CA THR A 588 -20.81 -28.84 27.13
C THR A 588 -20.62 -28.14 25.80
N TRP A 589 -21.13 -28.77 24.74
CA TRP A 589 -20.89 -28.37 23.36
C TRP A 589 -22.19 -28.36 22.57
N LEU A 590 -22.46 -27.23 21.93
CA LEU A 590 -23.58 -27.01 21.05
C LEU A 590 -23.14 -27.24 19.60
N TYR A 591 -23.93 -27.99 18.84
CA TYR A 591 -23.66 -28.25 17.43
C TYR A 591 -23.95 -27.00 16.58
N CYS A 592 -23.01 -26.62 15.71
CA CYS A 592 -23.17 -25.48 14.80
C CYS A 592 -23.62 -25.92 13.41
N ILE A 593 -24.50 -25.12 12.81
CA ILE A 593 -24.97 -25.32 11.45
C ILE A 593 -23.89 -24.87 10.47
N ARG A 594 -23.50 -25.75 9.55
CA ARG A 594 -22.47 -25.48 8.54
C ARG A 594 -23.10 -24.92 7.26
N GLN A 595 -22.39 -23.98 6.65
CA GLN A 595 -22.73 -23.36 5.36
C GLN A 595 -21.60 -23.67 4.37
N PHE A 596 -21.99 -24.24 3.24
CA PHE A 596 -21.08 -24.67 2.19
C PHE A 596 -21.22 -23.79 0.94
N PRO A 597 -20.16 -23.65 0.14
CA PRO A 597 -20.28 -23.18 -1.24
C PRO A 597 -21.27 -24.04 -2.05
N GLU A 598 -21.75 -23.53 -3.19
CA GLU A 598 -22.78 -24.22 -4.02
C GLU A 598 -22.32 -25.61 -4.51
N ALA A 599 -21.04 -25.74 -4.89
CA ALA A 599 -20.41 -26.98 -5.33
C ALA A 599 -19.06 -27.16 -4.60
N PRO A 600 -19.06 -27.64 -3.36
CA PRO A 600 -17.87 -27.67 -2.49
C PRO A 600 -16.97 -28.89 -2.73
N VAL A 601 -17.45 -29.90 -3.46
CA VAL A 601 -16.76 -31.19 -3.64
C VAL A 601 -16.12 -31.30 -5.02
N ARG A 602 -14.82 -31.59 -5.04
CA ARG A 602 -14.09 -32.08 -6.21
C ARG A 602 -13.81 -33.57 -6.06
N HIS A 603 -13.80 -34.30 -7.17
CA HIS A 603 -13.42 -35.72 -7.22
C HIS A 603 -14.02 -36.61 -6.09
N GLY A 604 -15.33 -36.45 -5.84
CA GLY A 604 -16.12 -37.25 -4.90
C GLY A 604 -15.97 -36.91 -3.41
N HIS A 605 -14.76 -36.58 -2.92
CA HIS A 605 -14.51 -36.36 -1.49
C HIS A 605 -13.49 -35.27 -1.17
N LYS A 606 -13.05 -34.47 -2.14
CA LYS A 606 -12.09 -33.39 -1.93
C LYS A 606 -12.80 -32.06 -1.68
N TYR A 607 -12.64 -31.52 -0.47
CA TYR A 607 -13.16 -30.23 -0.04
C TYR A 607 -12.01 -29.22 0.02
N TRP A 608 -11.95 -28.32 -0.97
CA TRP A 608 -10.85 -27.34 -1.08
C TRP A 608 -11.14 -26.00 -0.42
N THR A 609 -12.40 -25.76 -0.03
CA THR A 609 -12.84 -24.49 0.54
C THR A 609 -12.96 -24.59 2.06
N TRP A 610 -12.91 -23.43 2.72
CA TRP A 610 -13.44 -23.31 4.07
C TRP A 610 -14.97 -23.49 4.08
N ILE A 611 -15.53 -23.58 5.26
CA ILE A 611 -16.97 -23.46 5.50
C ILE A 611 -17.21 -22.31 6.47
N HIS A 612 -18.38 -21.69 6.37
CA HIS A 612 -18.89 -20.84 7.44
C HIS A 612 -19.76 -21.69 8.35
N TRP A 613 -19.88 -21.29 9.61
CA TRP A 613 -20.74 -21.96 10.58
C TRP A 613 -21.44 -20.94 11.46
N TYR A 614 -22.61 -21.31 11.98
CA TYR A 614 -23.32 -20.46 12.93
C TYR A 614 -24.16 -21.27 13.93
N ILE A 615 -24.50 -20.63 15.03
CA ILE A 615 -25.52 -21.09 15.98
C ILE A 615 -26.25 -19.90 16.60
N ASP A 616 -27.57 -20.01 16.71
CA ASP A 616 -28.40 -19.02 17.39
C ASP A 616 -28.59 -19.42 18.86
N VAL A 617 -28.18 -18.56 19.79
CA VAL A 617 -28.29 -18.78 21.24
C VAL A 617 -29.13 -17.69 21.88
N GLU A 618 -29.75 -17.97 23.02
CA GLU A 618 -30.45 -16.94 23.80
C GLU A 618 -29.45 -15.87 24.26
N LEU A 619 -29.77 -14.59 24.03
CA LEU A 619 -28.88 -13.49 24.38
C LEU A 619 -28.54 -13.48 25.88
N GLY A 620 -29.51 -13.77 26.74
CA GLY A 620 -29.28 -13.89 28.19
C GLY A 620 -28.33 -15.04 28.57
N HIS A 621 -28.25 -16.11 27.78
CA HIS A 621 -27.28 -17.19 27.98
C HIS A 621 -25.88 -16.76 27.52
N LEU A 622 -25.79 -16.12 26.34
CA LEU A 622 -24.54 -15.58 25.81
C LEU A 622 -23.88 -14.59 26.77
N LEU A 623 -24.63 -13.63 27.30
CA LEU A 623 -24.09 -12.58 28.18
C LEU A 623 -23.67 -13.09 29.55
N ARG A 624 -24.14 -14.29 29.96
CA ARG A 624 -23.69 -14.98 31.19
C ARG A 624 -22.55 -15.96 30.94
N ALA A 625 -22.19 -16.23 29.69
CA ALA A 625 -21.15 -17.19 29.36
C ALA A 625 -19.79 -16.65 29.82
N PRO A 626 -18.96 -17.42 30.55
CA PRO A 626 -17.59 -17.01 30.87
C PRO A 626 -16.68 -16.87 29.63
N SER A 627 -16.96 -17.63 28.58
CA SER A 627 -16.30 -17.53 27.28
C SER A 627 -17.15 -18.19 26.20
N ILE A 628 -16.86 -17.85 24.95
CA ILE A 628 -17.36 -18.53 23.76
C ILE A 628 -16.18 -19.29 23.16
N THR A 629 -16.23 -20.61 23.16
CA THR A 629 -15.12 -21.46 22.68
C THR A 629 -15.57 -22.28 21.48
N VAL A 630 -14.78 -22.34 20.40
CA VAL A 630 -15.09 -23.16 19.22
C VAL A 630 -14.03 -24.25 18.99
N ARG A 631 -14.49 -25.41 18.50
CA ARG A 631 -13.65 -26.48 17.93
C ARG A 631 -14.36 -27.14 16.74
N CYS A 632 -13.60 -27.86 15.91
CA CYS A 632 -14.15 -28.64 14.80
C CYS A 632 -13.56 -30.05 14.72
N PHE A 633 -14.18 -30.89 13.87
CA PHE A 633 -13.80 -32.28 13.59
C PHE A 633 -13.81 -32.56 12.10
N ASN A 634 -12.87 -33.37 11.63
CA ASN A 634 -12.82 -33.82 10.25
C ASN A 634 -13.32 -35.26 10.05
N VAL A 635 -13.22 -35.76 8.82
CA VAL A 635 -13.64 -37.12 8.42
C VAL A 635 -12.98 -38.25 9.23
N PHE A 636 -11.77 -38.02 9.74
CA PHE A 636 -11.02 -38.98 10.55
C PHE A 636 -11.29 -38.87 12.05
N LYS A 637 -12.20 -37.98 12.45
CA LYS A 637 -12.49 -37.64 13.85
C LYS A 637 -11.32 -36.98 14.58
N ASN A 638 -10.34 -36.45 13.85
CA ASN A 638 -9.35 -35.55 14.42
C ASN A 638 -10.05 -34.27 14.90
N THR A 639 -9.53 -33.67 15.96
CA THR A 639 -10.04 -32.41 16.51
C THR A 639 -8.91 -31.51 16.97
N GLN A 640 -9.23 -30.23 17.16
CA GLN A 640 -8.30 -29.22 17.65
C GLN A 640 -7.92 -29.48 19.11
N PRO A 641 -6.64 -29.28 19.50
CA PRO A 641 -6.23 -29.33 20.90
C PRO A 641 -6.82 -28.15 21.68
N GLU A 642 -7.00 -28.32 22.99
CA GLU A 642 -7.48 -27.22 23.84
C GLU A 642 -6.49 -26.05 23.87
N VAL A 643 -5.19 -26.35 23.96
CA VAL A 643 -4.09 -25.38 23.98
C VAL A 643 -3.26 -25.56 22.71
N GLY A 644 -2.95 -24.45 22.03
CA GLY A 644 -2.08 -24.45 20.86
C GLY A 644 -0.65 -24.89 21.22
N SER A 645 0.01 -25.60 20.31
CA SER A 645 1.39 -26.04 20.50
C SER A 645 2.38 -24.95 20.09
N TRP A 646 3.05 -24.34 21.07
CA TRP A 646 4.08 -23.34 20.79
C TRP A 646 5.24 -23.95 20.00
N ASN A 647 5.75 -23.21 19.03
CA ASN A 647 6.96 -23.55 18.28
C ASN A 647 7.73 -22.28 17.91
N VAL A 648 9.03 -22.42 17.63
CA VAL A 648 9.95 -21.28 17.41
C VAL A 648 9.55 -20.37 16.25
N MET A 649 8.83 -20.88 15.26
CA MET A 649 8.35 -20.11 14.10
C MET A 649 6.92 -19.57 14.29
N GLY A 650 6.23 -19.98 15.37
CA GLY A 650 4.86 -19.58 15.66
C GLY A 650 3.88 -19.99 14.56
N MET A 651 4.05 -21.18 13.99
CA MET A 651 3.26 -21.67 12.85
C MET A 651 2.20 -22.69 13.26
N MET A 652 1.19 -22.87 12.41
CA MET A 652 0.17 -23.92 12.51
C MET A 652 -0.58 -23.93 13.85
N ASN A 653 -0.85 -22.74 14.43
CA ASN A 653 -1.64 -22.67 15.65
C ASN A 653 -3.10 -23.06 15.39
N ASN A 654 -3.55 -24.14 16.01
CA ASN A 654 -4.93 -24.61 15.93
C ASN A 654 -5.57 -24.92 17.29
N GLY A 655 -5.08 -24.32 18.39
CA GLY A 655 -5.75 -24.42 19.69
C GLY A 655 -7.21 -23.94 19.63
N TRP A 656 -8.06 -24.35 20.57
CA TRP A 656 -9.44 -23.88 20.64
C TRP A 656 -9.49 -22.35 20.65
N TYR A 657 -10.25 -21.76 19.73
CA TYR A 657 -10.38 -20.31 19.64
C TYR A 657 -11.42 -19.84 20.66
N LYS A 658 -11.08 -18.84 21.49
CA LYS A 658 -11.89 -18.37 22.61
C LYS A 658 -12.15 -16.87 22.54
N VAL A 659 -13.40 -16.46 22.65
CA VAL A 659 -13.83 -15.05 22.80
C VAL A 659 -14.35 -14.83 24.22
N LYS A 660 -13.97 -13.73 24.86
CA LYS A 660 -14.36 -13.42 26.25
C LYS A 660 -15.27 -12.19 26.31
N PRO A 661 -16.43 -12.29 26.99
CA PRO A 661 -17.23 -11.13 27.35
C PRO A 661 -16.62 -10.41 28.57
N GLU A 662 -16.64 -9.09 28.55
CA GLU A 662 -16.22 -8.20 29.64
C GLU A 662 -17.29 -7.15 29.90
N ILE A 663 -17.56 -6.83 31.16
CA ILE A 663 -18.49 -5.74 31.49
C ILE A 663 -17.76 -4.41 31.29
N ALA A 664 -18.33 -3.53 30.47
CA ALA A 664 -17.84 -2.19 30.22
C ALA A 664 -18.95 -1.15 30.48
N GLN A 665 -18.56 0.09 30.76
CA GLN A 665 -19.47 1.22 30.86
C GLN A 665 -19.47 1.96 29.52
N GLY A 666 -20.66 2.09 28.90
CA GLY A 666 -20.84 2.83 27.65
C GLY A 666 -20.93 4.35 27.88
N ASP A 667 -20.92 5.11 26.79
CA ASP A 667 -20.90 6.58 26.81
C ASP A 667 -22.11 7.20 27.54
N ASN A 668 -23.24 6.48 27.57
CA ASN A 668 -24.48 6.87 28.25
C ASN A 668 -24.56 6.42 29.72
N ASN A 669 -23.46 5.99 30.35
CA ASN A 669 -23.44 5.28 31.64
C ASN A 669 -24.23 3.97 31.67
N ALA A 670 -24.63 3.43 30.52
CA ALA A 670 -25.24 2.12 30.41
C ALA A 670 -24.19 1.02 30.62
N LEU A 671 -24.58 -0.07 31.28
CA LEU A 671 -23.73 -1.26 31.37
C LEU A 671 -23.85 -2.08 30.10
N GLU A 672 -22.72 -2.36 29.48
CA GLU A 672 -22.58 -3.10 28.23
C GLU A 672 -21.69 -4.32 28.44
N VAL A 673 -21.88 -5.34 27.60
CA VAL A 673 -20.94 -6.45 27.46
C VAL A 673 -20.12 -6.24 26.20
N LEU A 674 -18.82 -6.12 26.37
CA LEU A 674 -17.80 -6.01 25.34
C LEU A 674 -17.21 -7.39 25.03
N PHE A 675 -17.15 -7.78 23.76
CA PHE A 675 -16.53 -9.04 23.36
C PHE A 675 -15.08 -8.83 22.90
N ARG A 676 -14.15 -9.57 23.52
CA ARG A 676 -12.73 -9.56 23.15
C ARG A 676 -12.34 -10.88 22.51
N HIS A 677 -11.70 -10.78 21.35
CA HIS A 677 -10.99 -11.89 20.72
C HIS A 677 -9.64 -12.13 21.42
N PRO A 678 -8.95 -13.27 21.19
CA PRO A 678 -7.67 -13.56 21.82
C PRO A 678 -6.67 -12.42 21.68
N VAL A 679 -6.53 -11.93 20.45
CA VAL A 679 -5.59 -10.89 20.06
C VAL A 679 -6.18 -10.06 18.94
N GLU A 680 -5.78 -8.80 18.83
CA GLU A 680 -5.89 -8.04 17.59
C GLU A 680 -4.63 -8.28 16.74
N PRO A 681 -4.69 -8.25 15.41
CA PRO A 681 -3.52 -8.44 14.56
C PRO A 681 -2.45 -7.34 14.73
N GLY A 682 -1.24 -7.59 14.23
CA GLY A 682 -0.14 -6.59 14.23
C GLY A 682 0.34 -6.22 15.64
N THR A 683 0.50 -4.92 15.91
CA THR A 683 0.96 -4.37 17.20
C THR A 683 -0.19 -4.01 18.15
N SER A 684 -1.44 -4.03 17.70
CA SER A 684 -2.62 -3.67 18.50
C SER A 684 -2.79 -4.53 19.76
N THR A 685 -3.22 -3.94 20.87
CA THR A 685 -3.20 -4.60 22.20
C THR A 685 -4.58 -4.95 22.77
N GLY A 686 -5.67 -4.80 22.03
CA GLY A 686 -7.05 -4.90 22.54
C GLY A 686 -7.56 -6.31 22.85
N GLY A 687 -6.77 -7.36 22.66
CA GLY A 687 -7.15 -8.76 22.94
C GLY A 687 -7.18 -9.12 24.42
N TRP A 688 -7.90 -10.19 24.78
CA TRP A 688 -7.93 -10.67 26.18
C TRP A 688 -6.68 -11.46 26.56
N VAL A 689 -5.95 -12.04 25.60
CA VAL A 689 -4.68 -12.72 25.89
C VAL A 689 -3.62 -11.65 26.17
N GLN A 690 -3.03 -11.71 27.36
CA GLN A 690 -2.00 -10.78 27.81
C GLN A 690 -0.62 -11.43 27.71
N PRO A 691 0.47 -10.65 27.54
CA PRO A 691 1.82 -11.20 27.51
C PRO A 691 2.13 -11.94 28.81
N SER A 692 2.83 -13.07 28.71
CA SER A 692 3.30 -13.83 29.87
C SER A 692 4.26 -13.00 30.74
N ALA A 693 4.43 -13.41 32.01
CA ALA A 693 5.35 -12.73 32.93
C ALA A 693 6.79 -12.73 32.39
N ASP A 694 7.21 -13.84 31.77
CA ASP A 694 8.54 -13.99 31.18
C ASP A 694 8.75 -13.02 30.01
N GLU A 695 7.74 -12.84 29.14
CA GLU A 695 7.79 -11.86 28.04
C GLU A 695 7.83 -10.42 28.56
N LYS A 696 7.04 -10.11 29.59
CA LYS A 696 7.09 -8.80 30.25
C LYS A 696 8.47 -8.51 30.84
N ILE A 697 9.11 -9.52 31.45
CA ILE A 697 10.48 -9.42 31.99
C ILE A 697 11.51 -9.27 30.87
N ALA A 698 11.38 -10.02 29.77
CA ALA A 698 12.28 -9.92 28.62
C ALA A 698 12.24 -8.54 27.96
N SER A 699 11.03 -8.01 27.73
CA SER A 699 10.81 -6.64 27.24
C SER A 699 11.39 -5.58 28.19
N ALA A 700 11.18 -5.73 29.51
CA ALA A 700 11.75 -4.83 30.51
C ALA A 700 13.28 -4.90 30.61
N LYS A 701 13.90 -6.07 30.35
CA LYS A 701 15.36 -6.21 30.30
C LYS A 701 15.95 -5.51 29.07
N GLN A 702 15.28 -5.58 27.91
CA GLN A 702 15.69 -4.86 26.69
C GLN A 702 15.67 -3.34 26.88
N SER A 703 14.74 -2.78 27.66
CA SER A 703 14.68 -1.33 27.91
C SER A 703 15.66 -0.83 28.99
N SER A 704 16.25 -1.73 29.79
CA SER A 704 17.17 -1.37 30.88
C SER A 704 18.61 -1.07 30.45
N SER A 705 18.97 -1.33 29.18
CA SER A 705 20.30 -1.05 28.60
C SER A 705 20.42 0.31 27.90
N THR A 706 19.38 1.15 27.95
CA THR A 706 19.34 2.43 27.24
C THR A 706 20.10 3.55 27.97
N PRO A 707 20.97 4.34 27.28
CA PRO A 707 21.61 5.51 27.86
C PRO A 707 20.59 6.54 28.40
N GLN A 708 20.88 7.18 29.54
CA GLN A 708 19.98 8.18 30.18
C GLN A 708 19.82 9.50 29.40
N LYS A 709 20.49 9.66 28.26
CA LYS A 709 20.42 10.88 27.45
C LYS A 709 19.03 11.03 26.85
N GLN A 710 18.43 12.22 26.94
CA GLN A 710 17.11 12.52 26.38
C GLN A 710 17.23 13.47 25.18
N PHE A 711 16.37 13.29 24.18
CA PHE A 711 16.33 14.09 22.95
C PHE A 711 14.95 14.69 22.73
N THR A 712 14.91 15.94 22.26
CA THR A 712 13.65 16.62 21.88
C THR A 712 13.24 16.30 20.45
N ARG A 713 12.02 16.66 20.08
CA ARG A 713 11.51 16.51 18.71
C ARG A 713 12.37 17.27 17.70
N GLU A 714 12.67 18.52 18.01
CA GLU A 714 13.40 19.45 17.13
C GLU A 714 14.87 19.05 16.93
N GLU A 715 15.44 18.30 17.88
CA GLU A 715 16.77 17.72 17.74
C GLU A 715 16.73 16.56 16.75
N ILE A 716 15.78 15.64 16.91
CA ILE A 716 15.65 14.44 16.05
C ILE A 716 15.32 14.82 14.60
N GLU A 717 14.43 15.80 14.38
CA GLU A 717 14.00 16.23 13.04
C GLU A 717 15.13 16.78 12.16
N LYS A 718 16.31 17.08 12.72
CA LYS A 718 17.48 17.54 11.96
C LYS A 718 18.25 16.41 11.27
N HIS A 719 18.02 15.17 11.70
CA HIS A 719 18.77 13.98 11.30
C HIS A 719 17.94 13.13 10.33
N ASP A 720 17.59 13.74 9.19
CA ASP A 720 16.66 13.22 8.17
C ASP A 720 17.34 12.79 6.85
N LYS A 721 18.67 12.61 6.84
CA LYS A 721 19.47 12.37 5.62
C LYS A 721 20.16 11.01 5.64
N GLU A 722 20.62 10.55 4.48
CA GLU A 722 21.35 9.27 4.38
C GLU A 722 22.70 9.26 5.10
N ASP A 723 23.39 10.39 5.14
CA ASP A 723 24.65 10.56 5.87
C ASP A 723 24.47 11.02 7.32
N ASP A 724 23.22 11.20 7.76
CA ASP A 724 22.84 11.62 9.11
C ASP A 724 21.39 11.18 9.41
N CYS A 725 21.22 9.90 9.74
CA CYS A 725 19.93 9.20 9.77
C CYS A 725 19.54 8.74 11.17
N TRP A 726 18.72 9.50 11.89
CA TRP A 726 18.21 9.07 13.20
C TRP A 726 16.81 8.51 13.10
N ILE A 727 16.56 7.41 13.81
CA ILE A 727 15.23 6.79 13.89
C ILE A 727 14.79 6.65 15.35
N VAL A 728 13.48 6.70 15.58
CA VAL A 728 12.88 6.51 16.90
C VAL A 728 12.11 5.20 16.94
N VAL A 729 12.55 4.26 17.77
CA VAL A 729 11.92 2.94 17.99
C VAL A 729 11.64 2.75 19.47
N ASP A 730 10.38 2.52 19.82
CA ASP A 730 9.89 2.36 21.20
C ASP A 730 10.29 3.51 22.14
N GLY A 731 10.33 4.73 21.59
CA GLY A 731 10.73 5.93 22.32
C GLY A 731 12.23 6.01 22.63
N ASN A 732 13.06 5.14 22.05
CA ASN A 732 14.51 5.22 22.04
C ASN A 732 14.99 5.80 20.69
N VAL A 733 16.06 6.59 20.74
CA VAL A 733 16.67 7.25 19.57
C VAL A 733 17.91 6.47 19.15
N TYR A 734 18.03 6.19 17.85
CA TYR A 734 19.13 5.41 17.29
C TYR A 734 19.75 6.14 16.09
N ASP A 735 21.07 6.06 15.97
CA ASP A 735 21.81 6.47 14.77
C ASP A 735 21.90 5.29 13.79
N ALA A 736 21.03 5.30 12.77
CA ALA A 736 20.97 4.22 11.79
C ALA A 736 21.92 4.44 10.60
N THR A 737 22.72 5.50 10.58
CA THR A 737 23.56 5.90 9.43
C THR A 737 24.47 4.76 8.96
N SER A 738 25.15 4.10 9.90
CA SER A 738 26.06 2.97 9.61
C SER A 738 25.36 1.67 9.20
N VAL A 739 24.05 1.59 9.37
CA VAL A 739 23.23 0.41 9.07
C VAL A 739 22.67 0.46 7.64
N LEU A 740 22.52 1.66 7.08
CA LEU A 740 21.93 1.88 5.76
C LEU A 740 22.60 1.07 4.65
N ASP A 741 23.94 0.99 4.64
CA ASP A 741 24.71 0.40 3.54
C ASP A 741 24.58 -1.13 3.41
N TRP A 742 24.21 -1.82 4.48
CA TRP A 742 24.09 -3.28 4.51
C TRP A 742 22.70 -3.77 4.95
N HIS A 743 21.75 -2.85 5.15
CA HIS A 743 20.40 -3.21 5.58
C HIS A 743 19.69 -4.09 4.53
N PRO A 744 19.22 -5.30 4.87
CA PRO A 744 18.64 -6.24 3.91
C PRO A 744 17.38 -5.73 3.20
N GLY A 745 16.64 -4.80 3.80
CA GLY A 745 15.47 -4.14 3.20
C GLY A 745 15.80 -2.96 2.27
N GLY A 746 17.09 -2.64 2.10
CA GLY A 746 17.56 -1.45 1.39
C GLY A 746 17.56 -0.18 2.24
N LYS A 747 18.20 0.88 1.74
CA LYS A 747 18.34 2.18 2.43
C LYS A 747 16.98 2.87 2.65
N ALA A 748 16.13 2.81 1.62
CA ALA A 748 14.83 3.48 1.59
C ALA A 748 13.92 3.08 2.76
N THR A 749 13.98 1.84 3.24
CA THR A 749 13.13 1.37 4.33
C THR A 749 13.43 2.07 5.65
N ILE A 750 14.69 2.45 5.89
CA ILE A 750 15.12 3.15 7.11
C ILE A 750 14.98 4.66 6.91
N THR A 751 15.44 5.20 5.78
CA THR A 751 15.42 6.64 5.52
C THR A 751 14.01 7.22 5.46
N ASN A 752 13.00 6.39 5.14
CA ASN A 752 11.60 6.73 5.28
C ASN A 752 11.16 7.11 6.70
N HIS A 753 11.93 6.73 7.72
CA HIS A 753 11.71 7.03 9.13
C HIS A 753 12.76 7.99 9.72
N ALA A 754 13.73 8.44 8.92
CA ALA A 754 14.78 9.35 9.36
C ALA A 754 14.20 10.68 9.83
N GLY A 755 14.63 11.14 11.01
CA GLY A 755 14.19 12.37 11.66
C GLY A 755 12.71 12.38 12.07
N LYS A 756 11.98 11.26 11.94
CA LYS A 756 10.55 11.20 12.24
C LYS A 756 10.25 10.66 13.63
N LEU A 757 9.35 11.35 14.32
CA LEU A 757 8.74 10.88 15.56
C LEU A 757 7.36 10.29 15.26
N SER A 758 7.32 9.06 14.77
CA SER A 758 6.07 8.36 14.45
C SER A 758 6.01 7.00 15.13
N GLN A 759 4.82 6.66 15.63
CA GLN A 759 4.52 5.32 16.17
C GLN A 759 4.74 4.26 15.08
N GLU A 760 4.49 4.61 13.82
CA GLU A 760 4.70 3.76 12.64
C GLU A 760 6.14 3.24 12.55
N THR A 761 7.14 4.04 12.95
CA THR A 761 8.55 3.61 12.94
C THR A 761 8.78 2.45 13.91
N SER A 762 8.18 2.54 15.09
CA SER A 762 8.31 1.52 16.13
C SER A 762 7.58 0.24 15.73
N GLU A 763 6.38 0.38 15.17
CA GLU A 763 5.57 -0.74 14.68
C GLU A 763 6.23 -1.45 13.50
N SER A 764 6.76 -0.69 12.54
CA SER A 764 7.52 -1.21 11.40
C SER A 764 8.76 -1.97 11.88
N PHE A 765 9.48 -1.45 12.88
CA PHE A 765 10.63 -2.13 13.43
C PHE A 765 10.24 -3.46 14.12
N GLU A 766 9.34 -3.40 15.11
CA GLU A 766 8.95 -4.57 15.93
C GLU A 766 8.39 -5.71 15.07
N SER A 767 7.73 -5.35 13.98
CA SER A 767 7.01 -6.29 13.13
C SER A 767 7.89 -7.04 12.13
N ILE A 768 9.07 -6.54 11.80
CA ILE A 768 9.95 -7.15 10.78
C ILE A 768 11.18 -7.80 11.43
N HIS A 769 11.65 -7.24 12.55
CA HIS A 769 13.00 -7.46 13.05
C HIS A 769 13.07 -8.48 14.20
N ASP A 770 14.10 -9.34 14.15
CA ASP A 770 14.31 -10.41 15.12
C ASP A 770 15.30 -10.01 16.24
N GLY A 771 15.65 -10.96 17.10
CA GLY A 771 16.59 -10.72 18.20
C GLY A 771 18.01 -10.31 17.77
N TYR A 772 18.46 -10.63 16.55
CA TYR A 772 19.74 -10.15 16.01
C TYR A 772 19.65 -8.67 15.64
N ALA A 773 18.56 -8.27 14.98
CA ALA A 773 18.31 -6.88 14.66
C ALA A 773 18.18 -6.01 15.93
N TYR A 774 17.57 -6.52 17.01
CA TYR A 774 17.59 -5.81 18.30
C TYR A 774 18.99 -5.68 18.91
N LYS A 775 19.90 -6.64 18.69
CA LYS A 775 21.31 -6.49 19.11
C LYS A 775 22.03 -5.40 18.32
N LYS A 776 21.81 -5.36 16.99
CA LYS A 776 22.36 -4.31 16.12
C LYS A 776 21.77 -2.94 16.39
N LEU A 777 20.47 -2.88 16.66
CA LEU A 777 19.81 -1.66 17.10
C LEU A 777 20.40 -1.15 18.42
N ALA A 778 20.68 -2.05 19.37
CA ALA A 778 21.33 -1.69 20.63
C ALA A 778 22.76 -1.15 20.45
N GLU A 779 23.50 -1.56 19.41
CA GLU A 779 24.82 -0.97 19.06
C GLU A 779 24.68 0.50 18.60
N CYS A 780 23.50 0.89 18.11
CA CYS A 780 23.23 2.20 17.50
C CYS A 780 22.52 3.18 18.45
N ILE A 781 22.32 2.81 19.72
CA ILE A 781 21.45 3.57 20.64
C ILE A 781 22.11 4.86 21.12
N LEU A 782 21.39 5.97 20.98
CA LEU A 782 21.82 7.30 21.43
C LEU A 782 21.20 7.68 22.78
N GLY A 783 19.96 7.26 23.04
CA GLY A 783 19.21 7.59 24.26
C GLY A 783 17.69 7.47 24.08
N THR A 784 16.91 8.28 24.79
CA THR A 784 15.44 8.25 24.78
C THR A 784 14.84 9.56 24.32
N VAL A 785 13.60 9.55 23.84
CA VAL A 785 12.85 10.79 23.58
C VAL A 785 12.24 11.33 24.87
N THR A 786 12.12 12.66 24.98
CA THR A 786 11.46 13.32 26.12
C THR A 786 9.98 12.90 26.29
N ASP A 787 9.42 13.03 27.49
CA ASP A 787 8.00 12.70 27.75
C ASP A 787 7.03 13.50 26.86
N LYS A 788 7.38 14.77 26.56
CA LYS A 788 6.62 15.62 25.64
C LYS A 788 6.63 15.06 24.21
N ALA A 789 7.78 14.53 23.76
CA ALA A 789 7.90 13.85 22.46
C ALA A 789 7.12 12.53 22.44
N LYS A 790 7.12 11.73 23.51
CA LYS A 790 6.29 10.51 23.61
C LYS A 790 4.79 10.82 23.54
N ALA A 791 4.35 11.85 24.25
CA ALA A 791 2.95 12.29 24.21
C ALA A 791 2.53 12.76 22.82
N HIS A 792 3.45 13.42 22.08
CA HIS A 792 3.21 13.82 20.70
C HIS A 792 3.03 12.62 19.76
N ILE A 793 3.93 11.63 19.82
CA ILE A 793 3.85 10.39 19.04
C ILE A 793 2.50 9.69 19.25
N LYS A 794 2.08 9.56 20.51
CA LYS A 794 0.81 8.92 20.85
C LYS A 794 -0.39 9.69 20.31
N LYS A 795 -0.40 11.01 20.50
CA LYS A 795 -1.48 11.88 20.02
C LYS A 795 -1.58 11.86 18.49
N GLU A 796 -0.46 11.92 17.78
CA GLU A 796 -0.44 11.88 16.31
C GLU A 796 -1.00 10.54 15.78
N ALA A 797 -0.66 9.42 16.43
CA ALA A 797 -1.22 8.11 16.08
C ALA A 797 -2.74 8.03 16.32
N GLU A 798 -3.22 8.56 17.46
CA GLU A 798 -4.65 8.63 17.78
C GLU A 798 -5.42 9.53 16.79
N ASP A 799 -4.87 10.72 16.48
CA ASP A 799 -5.45 11.67 15.53
C ASP A 799 -5.48 11.10 14.10
N ALA A 800 -4.42 10.40 13.67
CA ALA A 800 -4.36 9.73 12.37
C ALA A 800 -5.36 8.57 12.26
N ALA A 801 -5.50 7.75 13.32
CA ALA A 801 -6.48 6.67 13.36
C ALA A 801 -7.91 7.21 13.32
N LYS A 802 -8.19 8.30 14.04
CA LYS A 802 -9.49 8.98 14.03
C LYS A 802 -9.81 9.60 12.66
N ALA A 803 -8.85 10.30 12.06
CA ALA A 803 -9.01 10.89 10.73
C ALA A 803 -9.28 9.81 9.65
N LYS A 804 -8.60 8.66 9.73
CA LYS A 804 -8.82 7.51 8.83
C LYS A 804 -10.23 6.92 8.99
N ALA A 805 -10.73 6.83 10.22
CA ALA A 805 -12.10 6.38 10.49
C ALA A 805 -13.15 7.37 9.94
N GLU A 806 -12.94 8.67 10.13
CA GLU A 806 -13.85 9.73 9.66
C GLU A 806 -13.85 9.91 8.12
N ALA A 807 -12.69 9.77 7.48
CA ALA A 807 -12.54 9.89 6.02
C ALA A 807 -13.26 8.77 5.25
N SER A 808 -13.36 7.56 5.83
CA SER A 808 -14.04 6.42 5.20
C SER A 808 -15.55 6.64 4.98
N ASN A 809 -16.15 7.66 5.62
CA ASN A 809 -17.59 7.92 5.62
C ASN A 809 -18.05 9.09 4.72
N LYS A 810 -17.15 9.79 4.01
CA LYS A 810 -17.54 10.90 3.10
C LYS A 810 -17.18 10.58 1.65
N LYS A 811 -18.19 10.26 0.83
CA LYS A 811 -18.06 10.40 -0.64
C LYS A 811 -17.97 11.87 -0.98
N THR A 812 -16.84 12.32 -1.51
CA THR A 812 -16.67 13.66 -2.08
C THR A 812 -16.90 13.62 -3.59
N ASP A 813 -17.49 14.69 -4.15
CA ASP A 813 -17.70 14.84 -5.60
C ASP A 813 -16.42 15.29 -6.35
N PHE A 814 -15.27 15.28 -5.69
CA PHE A 814 -13.98 15.75 -6.19
C PHE A 814 -12.99 14.60 -6.36
N VAL A 815 -12.12 14.71 -7.38
CA VAL A 815 -11.04 13.73 -7.64
C VAL A 815 -9.90 13.88 -6.64
N LEU A 816 -9.44 15.11 -6.41
CA LEU A 816 -8.25 15.34 -5.60
C LEU A 816 -8.51 14.98 -4.13
N SER A 817 -7.65 14.11 -3.60
CA SER A 817 -7.54 13.78 -2.18
C SER A 817 -6.12 14.02 -1.70
N MET A 818 -5.96 14.51 -0.47
CA MET A 818 -4.62 14.68 0.11
C MET A 818 -3.95 13.33 0.43
N GLN A 819 -4.75 12.26 0.57
CA GLN A 819 -4.33 10.95 1.08
C GLN A 819 -4.30 9.84 0.02
N GLN A 820 -4.82 10.12 -1.19
CA GLN A 820 -5.03 9.10 -2.23
C GLN A 820 -4.57 9.62 -3.58
N TRP A 821 -3.88 8.76 -4.32
CA TRP A 821 -3.43 9.03 -5.69
C TRP A 821 -4.39 8.43 -6.70
N TYR A 822 -4.74 9.24 -7.68
CA TYR A 822 -5.68 8.88 -8.73
C TYR A 822 -5.01 8.92 -10.10
N PRO A 823 -5.16 7.87 -10.93
CA PRO A 823 -4.64 7.89 -12.28
C PRO A 823 -5.45 8.86 -13.14
N VAL A 824 -4.76 9.57 -14.03
CA VAL A 824 -5.35 10.42 -15.06
C VAL A 824 -4.65 10.20 -16.39
N THR A 825 -5.44 10.21 -17.47
CA THR A 825 -4.97 9.88 -18.81
C THR A 825 -4.59 11.14 -19.58
N LEU A 826 -3.44 11.14 -20.25
CA LEU A 826 -3.05 12.20 -21.17
C LEU A 826 -3.90 12.12 -22.45
N LEU A 827 -4.75 13.13 -22.69
CA LEU A 827 -5.55 13.20 -23.90
C LEU A 827 -4.82 13.88 -25.05
N LYS A 828 -4.01 14.88 -24.73
CA LYS A 828 -3.42 15.75 -25.76
C LYS A 828 -2.13 16.40 -25.30
N LYS A 829 -1.14 16.44 -26.19
CA LYS A 829 0.12 17.17 -26.01
C LYS A 829 0.29 18.24 -27.09
N LYS A 830 0.25 19.53 -26.72
CA LYS A 830 0.44 20.66 -27.64
C LYS A 830 1.77 21.36 -27.40
N LYS A 831 2.62 21.43 -28.42
CA LYS A 831 3.87 22.23 -28.39
C LYS A 831 3.56 23.73 -28.36
N LEU A 832 4.15 24.46 -27.42
CA LEU A 832 4.05 25.92 -27.30
C LEU A 832 5.36 26.62 -27.66
N SER A 833 6.50 26.07 -27.23
CA SER A 833 7.85 26.51 -27.59
C SER A 833 8.76 25.30 -27.83
N GLU A 834 10.07 25.51 -28.00
CA GLU A 834 11.05 24.43 -28.09
C GLU A 834 11.10 23.56 -26.82
N ASP A 835 10.97 24.18 -25.65
CA ASP A 835 11.10 23.55 -24.34
C ASP A 835 9.80 23.55 -23.53
N THR A 836 8.66 23.94 -24.10
CA THR A 836 7.39 24.06 -23.39
C THR A 836 6.25 23.39 -24.14
N ARG A 837 5.44 22.61 -23.42
CA ARG A 837 4.19 22.02 -23.91
C ARG A 837 3.03 22.29 -22.95
N CYS A 838 1.82 22.28 -23.52
CA CYS A 838 0.58 22.14 -22.77
C CYS A 838 0.14 20.67 -22.83
N TYR A 839 -0.19 20.10 -21.68
CA TYR A 839 -0.68 18.73 -21.50
C TYR A 839 -2.12 18.78 -20.99
N THR A 840 -3.05 18.18 -21.72
CA THR A 840 -4.46 18.09 -21.33
C THR A 840 -4.73 16.69 -20.79
N PHE A 841 -5.14 16.59 -19.53
CA PHE A 841 -5.44 15.34 -18.85
C PHE A 841 -6.95 15.17 -18.62
N SER A 842 -7.44 13.94 -18.73
CA SER A 842 -8.82 13.55 -18.39
C SER A 842 -8.92 13.08 -16.95
N LEU A 843 -9.96 13.52 -16.25
CA LEU A 843 -10.34 12.99 -14.93
C LEU A 843 -11.15 11.67 -15.02
N GLY A 844 -11.44 11.20 -16.24
CA GLY A 844 -12.23 9.99 -16.50
C GLY A 844 -13.74 10.18 -16.28
N ASP A 845 -14.50 9.11 -16.53
CA ASP A 845 -15.98 9.15 -16.62
C ASP A 845 -16.71 9.46 -15.29
N LYS A 846 -16.01 9.45 -14.16
CA LYS A 846 -16.62 9.41 -12.82
C LYS A 846 -16.81 10.77 -12.15
N THR A 847 -16.17 11.85 -12.63
CA THR A 847 -16.11 13.14 -11.92
C THR A 847 -16.00 14.32 -12.87
N LYS A 848 -16.73 15.41 -12.58
CA LYS A 848 -16.64 16.66 -13.35
C LYS A 848 -15.71 17.71 -12.75
N LYS A 849 -15.31 17.56 -11.48
CA LYS A 849 -14.63 18.61 -10.71
C LYS A 849 -13.29 18.14 -10.17
N LEU A 850 -12.26 18.97 -10.39
CA LEU A 850 -10.90 18.68 -9.92
C LEU A 850 -10.80 18.76 -8.39
N GLY A 851 -11.47 19.75 -7.78
CA GLY A 851 -11.43 19.96 -6.32
C GLY A 851 -10.22 20.76 -5.82
N LEU A 852 -9.60 21.55 -6.70
CA LEU A 852 -8.47 22.43 -6.38
C LEU A 852 -8.96 23.86 -6.05
N GLY A 853 -8.28 24.57 -5.15
CA GLY A 853 -8.49 26.02 -4.92
C GLY A 853 -7.57 26.90 -5.76
N THR A 854 -7.98 28.13 -6.08
CA THR A 854 -7.10 29.11 -6.75
C THR A 854 -5.91 29.42 -5.85
N CYS A 855 -4.69 29.42 -6.40
CA CYS A 855 -3.39 29.46 -5.68
C CYS A 855 -2.93 28.16 -5.02
N GLN A 856 -3.70 27.07 -5.13
CA GLN A 856 -3.25 25.75 -4.72
C GLN A 856 -2.69 24.95 -5.90
N HIS A 857 -1.96 23.88 -5.59
CA HIS A 857 -1.32 23.01 -6.56
C HIS A 857 -1.84 21.58 -6.46
N LEU A 858 -1.85 20.88 -7.59
CA LEU A 858 -1.89 19.42 -7.58
C LEU A 858 -0.47 18.88 -7.65
N GLN A 859 -0.29 17.63 -7.23
CA GLN A 859 0.96 16.91 -7.42
C GLN A 859 0.77 15.85 -8.48
N ILE A 860 1.74 15.73 -9.39
CA ILE A 860 1.85 14.60 -10.32
C ILE A 860 2.86 13.62 -9.77
N GLY A 861 2.51 12.33 -9.81
CA GLY A 861 3.32 11.17 -9.48
C GLY A 861 3.62 10.33 -10.72
N PHE A 862 4.82 9.75 -10.77
CA PHE A 862 5.20 8.73 -11.76
C PHE A 862 6.01 7.62 -11.10
N HIS A 863 5.80 6.38 -11.52
CA HIS A 863 6.36 5.21 -10.83
C HIS A 863 7.80 4.91 -11.28
N MET A 864 8.72 4.84 -10.32
CA MET A 864 10.13 4.45 -10.53
C MET A 864 10.44 3.16 -9.79
N ALA A 865 11.66 2.64 -9.96
CA ALA A 865 12.12 1.41 -9.37
C ALA A 865 11.99 1.37 -7.84
N ASP A 866 12.32 2.46 -7.17
CA ASP A 866 12.43 2.53 -5.72
C ASP A 866 11.26 3.26 -5.06
N LYS A 867 10.62 4.19 -5.78
CA LYS A 867 9.58 5.08 -5.27
C LYS A 867 8.76 5.73 -6.39
N MET A 868 7.70 6.43 -6.00
CA MET A 868 6.99 7.35 -6.85
C MET A 868 7.71 8.72 -6.90
N LEU A 869 8.09 9.16 -8.10
CA LEU A 869 8.62 10.49 -8.38
C LEU A 869 7.48 11.51 -8.38
N MET A 870 7.57 12.56 -7.57
CA MET A 870 6.48 13.54 -7.43
C MET A 870 6.93 14.97 -7.69
N ARG A 871 6.11 15.80 -8.36
CA ARG A 871 6.29 17.27 -8.41
C ARG A 871 4.94 18.00 -8.38
N SER A 872 4.94 19.18 -7.78
CA SER A 872 3.76 20.06 -7.76
C SER A 872 3.64 20.84 -9.08
N TYR A 873 2.42 20.95 -9.59
CA TYR A 873 2.06 21.75 -10.76
C TYR A 873 0.75 22.50 -10.51
N THR A 874 0.63 23.68 -11.13
CA THR A 874 -0.61 24.44 -11.13
C THR A 874 -1.30 24.33 -12.47
N PRO A 875 -2.56 23.87 -12.51
CA PRO A 875 -3.34 23.89 -13.74
C PRO A 875 -3.61 25.30 -14.25
N THR A 876 -3.56 25.46 -15.57
CA THR A 876 -3.94 26.70 -16.28
C THR A 876 -5.38 26.65 -16.77
N GLN A 877 -5.96 25.45 -16.88
CA GLN A 877 -7.39 25.21 -17.07
C GLN A 877 -7.83 24.01 -16.21
N PRO A 878 -9.08 23.96 -15.74
CA PRO A 878 -10.09 25.01 -15.82
C PRO A 878 -9.70 26.22 -14.96
N ILE A 879 -10.32 27.39 -15.19
CA ILE A 879 -10.15 28.53 -14.28
C ILE A 879 -10.90 28.22 -12.99
N ILE A 880 -10.17 27.86 -11.94
CA ILE A 880 -10.74 27.36 -10.69
C ILE A 880 -11.71 28.39 -10.09
N GLY A 881 -12.93 27.94 -9.80
CA GLY A 881 -14.00 28.76 -9.26
C GLY A 881 -14.81 29.54 -10.31
N ALA A 882 -14.40 29.53 -11.58
CA ALA A 882 -15.28 29.86 -12.71
C ALA A 882 -15.94 28.56 -13.21
N ASP A 883 -17.21 28.60 -13.60
CA ASP A 883 -17.96 27.44 -14.11
C ASP A 883 -17.43 26.99 -15.50
N THR A 884 -16.20 26.48 -15.51
CA THR A 884 -15.40 26.12 -16.70
C THR A 884 -14.88 24.68 -16.65
N GLU A 885 -15.29 23.90 -15.64
CA GLU A 885 -14.87 22.51 -15.47
C GLU A 885 -15.65 21.57 -16.41
N ASP A 886 -14.94 20.89 -17.31
CA ASP A 886 -15.49 19.94 -18.28
C ASP A 886 -15.05 18.49 -18.04
N GLY A 887 -14.34 18.23 -16.93
CA GLY A 887 -13.72 16.94 -16.62
C GLY A 887 -12.28 16.81 -17.12
N THR A 888 -11.68 17.88 -17.65
CA THR A 888 -10.26 17.93 -18.03
C THR A 888 -9.49 19.00 -17.24
N PHE A 889 -8.16 18.94 -17.27
CA PHE A 889 -7.30 20.02 -16.82
C PHE A 889 -6.04 20.13 -17.67
N ASP A 890 -5.55 21.37 -17.82
CA ASP A 890 -4.35 21.67 -18.62
C ASP A 890 -3.17 22.03 -17.72
N LEU A 891 -2.01 21.46 -18.03
CA LEU A 891 -0.73 21.83 -17.43
C LEU A 891 0.21 22.40 -18.50
N VAL A 892 0.67 23.63 -18.30
CA VAL A 892 1.75 24.22 -19.11
C VAL A 892 3.07 23.99 -18.41
N ILE A 893 3.89 23.10 -18.97
CA ILE A 893 5.13 22.63 -18.33
C ILE A 893 6.32 22.89 -19.25
N LYS A 894 7.36 23.44 -18.62
CA LYS A 894 8.69 23.60 -19.21
C LYS A 894 9.52 22.33 -18.99
N THR A 895 10.02 21.75 -20.06
CA THR A 895 10.93 20.59 -20.07
C THR A 895 12.37 21.05 -19.94
N TYR A 896 13.06 20.55 -18.90
CA TYR A 896 14.49 20.78 -18.72
C TYR A 896 15.27 19.65 -19.38
N PHE A 897 15.57 19.79 -20.67
CA PHE A 897 16.27 18.76 -21.44
C PHE A 897 17.67 18.43 -20.88
N PRO A 898 18.14 17.19 -21.04
CA PRO A 898 19.51 16.80 -20.72
C PRO A 898 20.54 17.57 -21.56
N THR A 899 21.75 17.70 -21.03
CA THR A 899 22.93 18.21 -21.74
C THR A 899 24.14 17.35 -21.40
N ASP A 900 25.25 17.49 -22.11
CA ASP A 900 26.50 16.77 -21.83
C ASP A 900 27.00 16.94 -20.37
N GLN A 901 26.50 17.95 -19.65
CA GLN A 901 26.87 18.25 -18.27
C GLN A 901 25.92 17.65 -17.23
N GLN A 902 24.64 17.43 -17.56
CA GLN A 902 23.59 17.03 -16.61
C GLN A 902 22.44 16.24 -17.26
N PRO A 903 21.78 15.33 -16.53
CA PRO A 903 20.72 14.46 -17.07
C PRO A 903 19.35 15.13 -17.28
N GLY A 904 19.21 16.43 -16.98
CA GLY A 904 17.95 17.15 -17.12
C GLY A 904 16.94 16.91 -15.99
N GLY A 905 15.72 17.45 -16.16
CA GLY A 905 14.63 17.34 -15.19
C GLY A 905 13.85 16.04 -15.33
N ALA A 906 13.92 15.15 -14.33
CA ALA A 906 13.27 13.83 -14.32
C ALA A 906 11.81 13.84 -14.82
N LEU A 907 10.88 14.37 -14.03
CA LEU A 907 9.45 14.29 -14.35
C LEU A 907 9.09 15.09 -15.61
N SER A 908 9.76 16.21 -15.87
CA SER A 908 9.49 17.02 -17.05
C SER A 908 9.92 16.35 -18.36
N ASN A 909 10.95 15.50 -18.33
CA ASN A 909 11.36 14.69 -19.48
C ASN A 909 10.47 13.47 -19.65
N ILE A 910 10.06 12.83 -18.55
CA ILE A 910 9.09 11.72 -18.58
C ILE A 910 7.76 12.20 -19.22
N LEU A 911 7.21 13.32 -18.76
CA LEU A 911 6.00 13.91 -19.35
C LEU A 911 6.20 14.29 -20.83
N ASP A 912 7.38 14.76 -21.21
CA ASP A 912 7.65 15.10 -22.61
C ASP A 912 7.67 13.86 -23.52
N CYS A 913 8.26 12.77 -23.04
CA CYS A 913 8.27 11.49 -23.74
C CYS A 913 6.94 10.74 -23.63
N MET A 914 5.96 11.29 -22.92
CA MET A 914 4.66 10.65 -22.72
C MET A 914 3.81 10.69 -23.99
N GLU A 915 3.13 9.60 -24.32
CA GLU A 915 2.23 9.47 -25.47
C GLU A 915 0.75 9.66 -25.08
N GLU A 916 -0.09 10.02 -26.06
CA GLU A 916 -1.53 10.16 -25.82
C GLU A 916 -2.14 8.79 -25.46
N GLY A 917 -2.86 8.73 -24.34
CA GLY A 917 -3.39 7.48 -23.78
C GLY A 917 -2.63 6.94 -22.57
N GLU A 918 -1.37 7.35 -22.35
CA GLU A 918 -0.63 6.98 -21.14
C GLU A 918 -1.22 7.67 -19.89
N GLU A 919 -0.88 7.14 -18.70
CA GLU A 919 -1.40 7.62 -17.41
C GLU A 919 -0.31 8.20 -16.50
N VAL A 920 -0.69 9.16 -15.66
CA VAL A 920 0.09 9.62 -14.51
C VAL A 920 -0.80 9.66 -13.27
N GLU A 921 -0.19 9.65 -12.09
CA GLU A 921 -0.91 9.75 -10.83
C GLU A 921 -1.06 11.21 -10.39
N ILE A 922 -2.21 11.59 -9.84
CA ILE A 922 -2.44 12.92 -9.25
C ILE A 922 -2.97 12.86 -7.83
N ARG A 923 -2.60 13.85 -7.02
CA ARG A 923 -3.20 14.10 -5.71
C ARG A 923 -3.22 15.59 -5.35
N GLY A 924 -3.93 15.94 -4.29
CA GLY A 924 -4.02 17.33 -3.80
C GLY A 924 -5.35 17.59 -3.09
N PRO A 925 -5.73 18.86 -2.86
CA PRO A 925 -4.95 20.07 -3.10
C PRO A 925 -3.73 20.16 -2.17
N THR A 926 -2.69 20.87 -2.60
CA THR A 926 -1.52 21.24 -1.78
C THR A 926 -1.30 22.75 -1.82
N GLY A 927 -0.69 23.31 -0.78
CA GLY A 927 -0.48 24.76 -0.63
C GLY A 927 -1.47 25.40 0.34
N ASP A 928 -0.95 26.31 1.16
CA ASP A 928 -1.65 26.96 2.27
C ASP A 928 -2.37 28.25 1.87
N ILE A 929 -2.27 28.64 0.60
CA ILE A 929 -2.84 29.88 0.07
C ILE A 929 -4.01 29.53 -0.84
N LYS A 930 -5.17 30.12 -0.55
CA LYS A 930 -6.36 29.98 -1.37
C LYS A 930 -7.02 31.33 -1.61
N TYR A 931 -7.16 31.71 -2.87
CA TYR A 931 -7.94 32.89 -3.23
C TYR A 931 -9.44 32.58 -3.20
N ILE A 932 -10.20 33.37 -2.45
CA ILE A 932 -11.66 33.21 -2.27
C ILE A 932 -12.42 34.09 -3.26
N GLY A 933 -11.92 35.31 -3.53
CA GLY A 933 -12.56 36.32 -4.38
C GLY A 933 -12.60 37.71 -3.73
N ASP A 934 -12.76 38.77 -4.52
CA ASP A 934 -12.91 40.17 -4.08
C ASP A 934 -11.75 40.66 -3.17
N GLY A 935 -10.55 40.19 -3.48
CA GLY A 935 -9.30 40.47 -2.77
C GLY A 935 -9.07 39.64 -1.52
N LYS A 936 -9.95 38.67 -1.23
CA LYS A 936 -9.84 37.82 -0.04
C LYS A 936 -9.04 36.55 -0.30
N PHE A 937 -8.13 36.24 0.61
CA PHE A 937 -7.33 35.04 0.67
C PHE A 937 -7.55 34.32 1.99
N GLN A 938 -7.59 33.01 1.95
CA GLN A 938 -7.28 32.17 3.10
C GLN A 938 -5.80 31.82 3.00
N ILE A 939 -5.02 32.23 3.99
CA ILE A 939 -3.58 31.95 4.10
C ILE A 939 -3.38 31.23 5.42
N PHE A 940 -2.96 29.97 5.37
CA PHE A 940 -3.04 29.06 6.51
C PHE A 940 -4.48 29.04 7.06
N ASP A 941 -4.67 29.35 8.35
CA ASP A 941 -5.99 29.40 9.00
C ASP A 941 -6.55 30.83 9.12
N GLN A 942 -5.97 31.82 8.43
CA GLN A 942 -6.37 33.23 8.54
C GLN A 942 -6.96 33.77 7.23
N GLU A 943 -8.05 34.52 7.35
CA GLU A 943 -8.61 35.28 6.22
C GLU A 943 -7.95 36.66 6.16
N GLU A 944 -7.31 36.94 5.03
CA GLU A 944 -6.67 38.21 4.74
C GLU A 944 -7.29 38.86 3.50
N ARG A 945 -7.33 40.19 3.47
CA ARG A 945 -7.86 40.94 2.33
C ARG A 945 -6.85 41.95 1.83
N PHE A 946 -6.55 41.89 0.54
CA PHE A 946 -5.61 42.78 -0.14
C PHE A 946 -6.30 43.54 -1.26
N GLU A 947 -5.97 44.82 -1.39
CA GLU A 947 -6.49 45.70 -2.43
C GLU A 947 -5.72 45.53 -3.75
N ASN A 948 -4.38 45.49 -3.65
CA ASN A 948 -3.50 45.35 -4.80
C ASN A 948 -2.50 44.21 -4.57
N ILE A 949 -2.18 43.50 -5.64
CA ILE A 949 -1.29 42.34 -5.64
C ILE A 949 -0.14 42.59 -6.59
N THR A 950 1.08 42.39 -6.12
CA THR A 950 2.26 42.29 -6.98
C THR A 950 2.65 40.82 -7.12
N LEU A 951 2.82 40.33 -8.34
CA LEU A 951 3.32 38.99 -8.61
C LEU A 951 4.73 39.08 -9.17
N ILE A 952 5.71 38.45 -8.53
CA ILE A 952 7.07 38.35 -9.07
C ILE A 952 7.32 36.89 -9.45
N LEU A 953 7.29 36.63 -10.75
CA LEU A 953 7.19 35.30 -11.32
C LEU A 953 8.40 35.04 -12.22
N GLY A 954 8.99 33.85 -12.11
CA GLY A 954 10.18 33.47 -12.88
C GLY A 954 9.97 32.16 -13.62
N GLY A 955 10.08 32.19 -14.96
CA GLY A 955 9.90 31.01 -15.81
C GLY A 955 8.57 30.30 -15.57
N SER A 956 8.61 29.01 -15.20
CA SER A 956 7.40 28.22 -14.92
C SER A 956 6.60 28.72 -13.71
N GLY A 957 7.16 29.61 -12.87
CA GLY A 957 6.44 30.27 -11.79
C GLY A 957 5.26 31.13 -12.25
N ILE A 958 5.11 31.38 -13.56
CA ILE A 958 3.96 32.10 -14.10
C ILE A 958 2.63 31.36 -13.88
N THR A 959 2.61 30.03 -13.86
CA THR A 959 1.35 29.25 -13.87
C THR A 959 0.47 29.46 -12.63
N PRO A 960 0.98 29.48 -11.37
CA PRO A 960 0.16 29.88 -10.24
C PRO A 960 -0.32 31.34 -10.32
N GLY A 961 0.52 32.24 -10.81
CA GLY A 961 0.15 33.63 -11.04
C GLY A 961 -0.96 33.77 -12.09
N TYR A 962 -0.87 33.04 -13.20
CA TYR A 962 -1.87 33.00 -14.27
C TYR A 962 -3.24 32.60 -13.73
N GLN A 963 -3.29 31.57 -12.88
CA GLN A 963 -4.56 31.10 -12.33
C GLN A 963 -5.22 32.13 -11.41
N LEU A 964 -4.41 32.86 -10.62
CA LEU A 964 -4.90 33.97 -9.82
C LEU A 964 -5.36 35.15 -10.69
N ILE A 965 -4.57 35.54 -11.70
CA ILE A 965 -4.90 36.61 -12.65
C ILE A 965 -6.22 36.30 -13.35
N ALA A 966 -6.32 35.13 -13.97
CA ALA A 966 -7.51 34.70 -14.69
C ALA A 966 -8.74 34.67 -13.78
N ARG A 967 -8.60 34.21 -12.53
CA ARG A 967 -9.69 34.19 -11.55
C ARG A 967 -10.18 35.59 -11.19
N VAL A 968 -9.28 36.51 -10.91
CA VAL A 968 -9.61 37.91 -10.58
C VAL A 968 -10.28 38.60 -11.77
N LEU A 969 -9.74 38.40 -12.98
CA LEU A 969 -10.24 39.05 -14.19
C LEU A 969 -11.57 38.45 -14.70
N ALA A 970 -11.84 37.17 -14.43
CA ALA A 970 -13.10 36.53 -14.80
C ALA A 970 -14.34 37.11 -14.09
N THR A 971 -14.16 37.82 -12.98
CA THR A 971 -15.26 38.32 -12.15
C THR A 971 -15.34 39.85 -12.18
N ALA A 972 -16.38 40.41 -12.80
CA ALA A 972 -16.52 41.87 -12.94
C ALA A 972 -16.68 42.63 -11.60
N SER A 973 -17.23 41.97 -10.57
CA SER A 973 -17.37 42.54 -9.22
C SER A 973 -16.02 42.72 -8.53
N ASP A 974 -15.04 41.88 -8.85
CA ASP A 974 -13.74 41.88 -8.22
C ASP A 974 -12.97 43.15 -8.58
N LYS A 975 -12.51 43.88 -7.56
CA LYS A 975 -11.81 45.17 -7.74
C LYS A 975 -10.32 45.08 -7.46
N THR A 976 -9.80 43.88 -7.18
CA THR A 976 -8.37 43.68 -6.96
C THR A 976 -7.57 44.06 -8.20
N LYS A 977 -6.48 44.80 -7.99
CA LYS A 977 -5.54 45.16 -9.06
C LYS A 977 -4.29 44.31 -8.96
N ILE A 978 -3.75 43.91 -10.10
CA ILE A 978 -2.58 43.02 -10.20
C ILE A 978 -1.51 43.67 -11.07
N LYS A 979 -0.29 43.74 -10.54
CA LYS A 979 0.93 44.03 -11.28
C LYS A 979 1.82 42.80 -11.32
N VAL A 980 2.36 42.46 -12.49
CA VAL A 980 3.22 41.29 -12.67
C VAL A 980 4.60 41.71 -13.15
N ILE A 981 5.61 41.20 -12.46
CA ILE A 981 7.00 41.23 -12.87
C ILE A 981 7.34 39.80 -13.31
N ASP A 982 7.40 39.58 -14.63
CA ASP A 982 7.62 38.27 -15.24
C ASP A 982 9.05 38.17 -15.80
N ALA A 983 9.89 37.37 -15.12
CA ALA A 983 11.31 37.26 -15.41
C ALA A 983 11.63 35.98 -16.21
N ASN A 984 12.21 36.16 -17.40
CA ASN A 984 12.48 35.09 -18.36
C ASN A 984 13.89 35.20 -18.97
N LYS A 985 14.31 34.16 -19.69
CA LYS A 985 15.62 34.15 -20.37
C LYS A 985 15.57 35.00 -21.62
N ASP A 986 14.66 34.68 -22.51
CA ASP A 986 14.46 35.28 -23.83
C ASP A 986 12.96 35.37 -24.16
N GLU A 987 12.60 35.96 -25.29
CA GLU A 987 11.23 36.17 -25.73
C GLU A 987 10.44 34.88 -25.95
N LYS A 988 11.14 33.80 -26.33
CA LYS A 988 10.53 32.47 -26.60
C LYS A 988 10.21 31.73 -25.31
N SER A 989 10.90 32.09 -24.23
CA SER A 989 10.71 31.50 -22.91
C SER A 989 9.56 32.13 -22.09
N ILE A 990 8.92 33.18 -22.60
CA ILE A 990 7.73 33.79 -21.97
C ILE A 990 6.54 32.85 -22.14
N LEU A 991 6.19 32.18 -21.06
CA LEU A 991 5.06 31.26 -21.00
C LEU A 991 3.73 32.02 -21.01
N LEU A 992 2.72 31.49 -21.72
CA LEU A 992 1.36 32.06 -21.79
C LEU A 992 1.32 33.53 -22.29
N ARG A 993 2.32 33.95 -23.08
CA ARG A 993 2.48 35.33 -23.54
C ARG A 993 1.25 35.91 -24.24
N GLU A 994 0.62 35.13 -25.12
CA GLU A 994 -0.55 35.57 -25.89
C GLU A 994 -1.75 35.85 -24.97
N ASP A 995 -2.04 34.94 -24.04
CA ASP A 995 -3.14 35.08 -23.09
C ASP A 995 -2.91 36.24 -22.11
N LEU A 996 -1.69 36.34 -21.56
CA LEU A 996 -1.33 37.43 -20.65
C LEU A 996 -1.35 38.80 -21.36
N GLY A 997 -0.91 38.85 -22.62
CA GLY A 997 -1.00 40.05 -23.45
C GLY A 997 -2.44 40.45 -23.72
N LYS A 998 -3.33 39.48 -23.95
CA LYS A 998 -4.76 39.70 -24.10
C LYS A 998 -5.39 40.23 -22.81
N PHE A 999 -5.07 39.65 -21.65
CA PHE A 999 -5.53 40.17 -20.36
C PHE A 999 -5.08 41.61 -20.12
N ALA A 1000 -3.85 41.96 -20.48
CA ALA A 1000 -3.35 43.33 -20.34
C ALA A 1000 -4.10 44.32 -21.24
N GLN A 1001 -4.48 43.92 -22.45
CA GLN A 1001 -5.26 44.77 -23.38
C GLN A 1001 -6.73 44.89 -22.96
N GLU A 1002 -7.34 43.82 -22.47
CA GLU A 1002 -8.77 43.80 -22.12
C GLU A 1002 -9.07 44.40 -20.74
N HIS A 1003 -8.07 44.45 -19.85
CA HIS A 1003 -8.22 44.86 -18.45
C HIS A 1003 -7.15 45.86 -17.98
N GLU A 1004 -6.83 46.86 -18.80
CA GLU A 1004 -5.82 47.89 -18.51
C GLU A 1004 -6.02 48.63 -17.17
N ASP A 1005 -7.24 48.68 -16.63
CA ASP A 1005 -7.55 49.33 -15.36
C ASP A 1005 -7.21 48.49 -14.11
N LYS A 1006 -7.05 47.17 -14.29
CA LYS A 1006 -6.83 46.18 -13.23
C LYS A 1006 -5.56 45.36 -13.38
N PHE A 1007 -5.02 45.18 -14.59
CA PHE A 1007 -3.90 44.27 -14.84
C PHE A 1007 -2.79 44.94 -15.67
N GLU A 1008 -1.57 44.87 -15.14
CA GLU A 1008 -0.36 45.36 -15.80
C GLU A 1008 0.74 44.29 -15.67
N ILE A 1009 1.48 44.03 -16.74
CA ILE A 1009 2.57 43.06 -16.77
C ILE A 1009 3.83 43.67 -17.40
N CYS A 1010 4.96 43.48 -16.73
CA CYS A 1010 6.28 43.83 -17.21
C CYS A 1010 7.13 42.56 -17.37
N HIS A 1011 7.59 42.31 -18.60
CA HIS A 1011 8.51 41.21 -18.88
C HIS A 1011 9.96 41.68 -18.78
N ILE A 1012 10.77 40.99 -17.99
CA ILE A 1012 12.21 41.24 -17.83
C ILE A 1012 12.99 40.07 -18.43
N LEU A 1013 13.86 40.35 -19.41
CA LEU A 1013 14.64 39.33 -20.09
C LEU A 1013 16.13 39.45 -19.78
N SER A 1014 16.76 38.33 -19.38
CA SER A 1014 18.20 38.29 -19.11
C SER A 1014 19.06 38.18 -20.38
N HIS A 1015 18.52 37.59 -21.44
CA HIS A 1015 19.16 37.39 -22.75
C HIS A 1015 18.18 37.79 -23.88
N PRO A 1016 17.72 39.05 -23.91
CA PRO A 1016 16.78 39.51 -24.93
C PRO A 1016 17.43 39.58 -26.32
N SER A 1017 16.61 39.48 -27.37
CA SER A 1017 17.04 39.86 -28.72
C SER A 1017 17.27 41.37 -28.83
N ASP A 1018 17.98 41.78 -29.88
CA ASP A 1018 18.22 43.21 -30.17
C ASP A 1018 16.90 43.99 -30.38
N ASP A 1019 15.84 43.30 -30.82
CA ASP A 1019 14.52 43.86 -31.08
C ASP A 1019 13.66 44.01 -29.81
N TRP A 1020 14.12 43.54 -28.65
CA TRP A 1020 13.38 43.63 -27.40
C TRP A 1020 13.28 45.07 -26.90
N LYS A 1021 12.03 45.54 -26.78
CA LYS A 1021 11.69 46.88 -26.29
C LYS A 1021 11.32 46.92 -24.80
N GLY A 1022 11.23 45.77 -24.14
CA GLY A 1022 10.94 45.68 -22.72
C GLY A 1022 12.20 45.77 -21.84
N GLU A 1023 12.05 45.43 -20.57
CA GLU A 1023 13.13 45.51 -19.60
C GLU A 1023 14.19 44.44 -19.81
N LYS A 1024 15.46 44.81 -19.57
CA LYS A 1024 16.64 43.97 -19.78
C LYS A 1024 17.37 43.68 -18.46
N GLY A 1025 17.98 42.51 -18.37
CA GLY A 1025 18.78 42.09 -17.22
C GLY A 1025 18.03 41.18 -16.25
N HIS A 1026 18.36 41.29 -14.95
CA HIS A 1026 17.74 40.51 -13.89
C HIS A 1026 16.78 41.38 -13.05
N VAL A 1027 15.88 40.71 -12.32
CA VAL A 1027 15.05 41.35 -11.29
C VAL A 1027 15.98 41.91 -10.20
N ASP A 1028 15.80 43.18 -9.88
CA ASP A 1028 16.53 43.90 -8.85
C ASP A 1028 15.59 44.86 -8.11
N GLU A 1029 16.13 45.57 -7.11
CA GLU A 1029 15.34 46.46 -6.25
C GLU A 1029 14.67 47.60 -7.02
N ASP A 1030 15.36 48.19 -8.00
CA ASP A 1030 14.83 49.30 -8.80
C ASP A 1030 13.63 48.85 -9.64
N LYS A 1031 13.74 47.70 -10.32
CA LYS A 1031 12.63 47.14 -11.11
C LYS A 1031 11.46 46.74 -10.23
N ILE A 1032 11.71 46.16 -9.05
CA ILE A 1032 10.66 45.83 -8.09
C ILE A 1032 9.90 47.08 -7.66
N LYS A 1033 10.62 48.17 -7.36
CA LYS A 1033 10.03 49.46 -6.99
C LYS A 1033 9.25 50.12 -8.13
N GLN A 1034 9.75 50.03 -9.35
CA GLN A 1034 9.13 50.64 -10.53
C GLN A 1034 7.84 49.91 -10.95
N PHE A 1035 7.85 48.58 -10.94
CA PHE A 1035 6.78 47.77 -11.50
C PHE A 1035 5.88 47.10 -10.44
N GLY A 1036 6.19 47.22 -9.15
CA GLY A 1036 5.38 46.73 -8.05
C GLY A 1036 4.49 47.81 -7.41
N TYR A 1037 3.60 47.38 -6.51
CA TYR A 1037 2.91 48.30 -5.58
C TYR A 1037 3.78 48.54 -4.35
N ALA A 1038 3.71 49.74 -3.76
CA ALA A 1038 4.42 50.05 -2.52
C ALA A 1038 3.74 49.41 -1.30
N PRO A 1039 4.48 49.07 -0.22
CA PRO A 1039 3.90 48.48 0.98
C PRO A 1039 2.89 49.41 1.66
N GLU A 1040 2.09 48.88 2.60
CA GLU A 1040 0.99 49.62 3.25
C GLU A 1040 1.48 50.89 3.96
N LYS A 1041 2.67 50.83 4.59
CA LYS A 1041 3.29 51.96 5.28
C LYS A 1041 3.56 53.16 4.37
N GLU A 1042 3.73 52.94 3.06
CA GLU A 1042 4.01 53.97 2.07
C GLU A 1042 2.76 54.35 1.25
N SER A 1043 1.97 53.36 0.83
CA SER A 1043 0.82 53.56 -0.05
C SER A 1043 -0.50 53.89 0.66
N GLY A 1044 -0.61 53.59 1.96
CA GLY A 1044 -1.86 53.65 2.72
C GLY A 1044 -2.90 52.60 2.31
N LYS A 1045 -2.52 51.62 1.49
CA LYS A 1045 -3.38 50.51 1.01
C LYS A 1045 -2.78 49.17 1.40
N LYS A 1046 -3.64 48.20 1.72
CA LYS A 1046 -3.18 46.87 2.10
C LYS A 1046 -2.81 46.06 0.85
N ASN A 1047 -1.53 46.02 0.52
CA ASN A 1047 -0.99 45.38 -0.68
C ASN A 1047 -0.22 44.11 -0.31
N ALA A 1048 -0.25 43.09 -1.17
CA ALA A 1048 0.52 41.86 -1.00
C ALA A 1048 1.44 41.58 -2.18
N VAL A 1049 2.51 40.84 -1.93
CA VAL A 1049 3.43 40.32 -2.94
C VAL A 1049 3.43 38.80 -2.89
N PHE A 1050 3.22 38.15 -4.04
CA PHE A 1050 3.39 36.71 -4.18
C PHE A 1050 4.54 36.37 -5.12
N LEU A 1051 5.36 35.40 -4.71
CA LEU A 1051 6.64 35.08 -5.32
C LEU A 1051 6.66 33.63 -5.80
N CYS A 1052 7.07 33.38 -7.04
CA CYS A 1052 7.35 32.02 -7.52
C CYS A 1052 8.44 32.03 -8.60
N GLY A 1053 9.47 31.20 -8.47
CA GLY A 1053 10.52 31.10 -9.47
C GLY A 1053 11.81 30.47 -8.96
N PRO A 1054 12.91 30.53 -9.74
CA PRO A 1054 14.17 29.90 -9.36
C PRO A 1054 14.70 30.41 -8.02
N PRO A 1055 15.27 29.53 -7.15
CA PRO A 1055 15.75 29.93 -5.83
C PRO A 1055 16.74 31.10 -5.85
N ALA A 1056 17.59 31.18 -6.88
CA ALA A 1056 18.52 32.31 -7.05
C ALA A 1056 17.81 33.66 -7.22
N MET A 1057 16.71 33.71 -7.97
CA MET A 1057 15.93 34.93 -8.16
C MET A 1057 15.19 35.31 -6.88
N ILE A 1058 14.54 34.33 -6.24
CA ILE A 1058 13.70 34.57 -5.06
C ILE A 1058 14.56 34.93 -3.85
N GLN A 1059 15.53 34.08 -3.50
CA GLN A 1059 16.29 34.20 -2.26
C GLN A 1059 17.40 35.25 -2.33
N LYS A 1060 18.00 35.48 -3.51
CA LYS A 1060 19.14 36.40 -3.64
C LYS A 1060 18.77 37.78 -4.15
N ALA A 1061 17.63 37.97 -4.81
CA ALA A 1061 17.23 39.25 -5.38
C ALA A 1061 15.89 39.76 -4.84
N ALA A 1062 14.79 39.02 -5.06
CA ALA A 1062 13.44 39.51 -4.74
C ALA A 1062 13.18 39.68 -3.24
N MET A 1063 13.44 38.64 -2.44
CA MET A 1063 13.21 38.66 -0.99
C MET A 1063 14.02 39.75 -0.27
N PRO A 1064 15.34 39.91 -0.52
CA PRO A 1064 16.10 41.01 0.06
C PRO A 1064 15.57 42.40 -0.33
N ALA A 1065 15.25 42.62 -1.61
CA ALA A 1065 14.74 43.90 -2.11
C ALA A 1065 13.39 44.28 -1.48
N LEU A 1066 12.47 43.32 -1.35
CA LEU A 1066 11.15 43.55 -0.75
C LEU A 1066 11.23 43.86 0.75
N ARG A 1067 12.10 43.14 1.48
CA ARG A 1067 12.35 43.43 2.90
C ARG A 1067 12.93 44.84 3.09
N ASN A 1068 13.87 45.25 2.23
CA ASN A 1068 14.43 46.59 2.25
C ASN A 1068 13.38 47.67 1.91
N TRP A 1069 12.40 47.35 1.06
CA TRP A 1069 11.30 48.25 0.73
C TRP A 1069 10.26 48.36 1.86
N GLY A 1070 10.14 47.33 2.70
CA GLY A 1070 9.30 47.37 3.92
C GLY A 1070 8.21 46.31 3.99
N TYR A 1071 8.25 45.30 3.12
CA TYR A 1071 7.41 44.10 3.20
C TYR A 1071 7.89 43.13 4.30
N GLU A 1072 6.94 42.40 4.88
CA GLU A 1072 7.08 41.46 5.99
C GLU A 1072 6.64 40.04 5.55
N GLU A 1073 7.55 39.08 5.62
CA GLU A 1073 7.29 37.67 5.26
C GLU A 1073 6.20 37.06 6.14
N GLY A 1074 5.23 36.38 5.51
CA GLY A 1074 4.10 35.76 6.20
C GLY A 1074 2.96 36.74 6.54
N LYS A 1075 3.07 38.02 6.18
CA LYS A 1075 2.02 39.04 6.41
C LYS A 1075 1.56 39.72 5.13
N ASP A 1076 2.49 40.22 4.33
CA ASP A 1076 2.22 40.87 3.04
C ASP A 1076 3.19 40.42 1.93
N MET A 1077 4.07 39.46 2.24
CA MET A 1077 4.96 38.79 1.30
C MET A 1077 4.87 37.27 1.47
N PHE A 1078 4.51 36.58 0.39
CA PHE A 1078 4.21 35.15 0.38
C PHE A 1078 4.90 34.43 -0.78
N GLY A 1079 5.37 33.20 -0.55
CA GLY A 1079 5.71 32.27 -1.63
C GLY A 1079 4.48 31.47 -2.03
N PHE A 1080 4.30 31.21 -3.32
CA PHE A 1080 3.33 30.22 -3.77
C PHE A 1080 3.70 28.81 -3.31
#